data_AF-A0A966U0Z7-F1
#
_entry.id   AF-A0A966U0Z7-F1
#
_cell.length_a   1.000
_cell.length_b   1.000
_cell.length_c   1.000
_cell.angle_alpha   90.00
_cell.angle_beta   90.00
_cell.angle_gamma   90.00
#
_symmetry.space_group_name_H-M   'P 1'
#
loop_
_entity.id
_entity.type
_entity.pdbx_description
1 polymer ?
#
loop_
_entity_poly.entity_id
_entity_poly.type
_entity_poly.pdbx_seq_one_letter_code
_entity_poly.pdbx_strand_id
1 'polypeptide(L)'
;MTLKGFKSFAAPTTLRFEPGITCVVGPNGSGKSNVVDALAWVMGEQGAKSLRGGKMEDVIFAGTSGRAPLGRAEVSVTIDNSDGALPIDFTEVTISRTLFRNGQSDYQINGENTRLLDIQELLSDSGIGREMHVIVGQGQLDAILMANPEERRGFIEEAAGILKHRKRKEKALRKLESMQGNMSRIQDLTNELRRQLRPLGKQAEVAKKAAVIQADVRDAKLRILADDILAYRSTLDSEVADESALRARRSEVEQDLDRLRNREIELDRIAAVESPQLSAAQDNYYNLTGQREKLRGTQNLASERARFLAEEAEEARTTGRDPVAMESEARELRNEESVLQNTVDKAREELASAAAHLVELEVRFKSEEDRVSAALRAIADYREGTARQEGHIKSLQSRIDGYASELARLDKALVDAQDRLDSAKRDFASLESEIAGLDAGESSLDAEFEKHKSALEGSKKRRENLADQLAKAERERSGLQAKVDALRQATLHKDGSGALLTNDKGIPIRGSVASLISVEAGWESAVSAALGQISDALVVPELSDAIAALTLLKSSASGSAELLIVTGSQESPINIPGNFTALASKVSSSTLSSIIPRLLSGYVAAETLNDAYEIARTNPAFIAVTRDGDVVGRGRARGGSTTSTSLIEITAMIERSEVELSRVSHDCDRIHFDLSAVDNELRQNQLAYDQALTRLNESDAKMAGIAEQMAAAGQSVRSAHAEIERLEKSVNEVKNALNKDESEMVIAQREFSSGLEPHEPNRSELENLRALVATARAVEVEAR
;
A
#
# COMPACT_ATOMS: atom_id res chain seq x y z
N MET A 1 -39.85 74.95 -19.26
CA MET A 1 -38.60 74.25 -19.63
C MET A 1 -37.41 75.14 -19.36
N THR A 2 -36.33 74.61 -18.81
CA THR A 2 -35.10 75.35 -18.49
C THR A 2 -33.89 74.65 -19.10
N LEU A 3 -33.07 75.40 -19.82
CA LEU A 3 -31.88 74.93 -20.53
C LEU A 3 -30.63 75.55 -19.90
N LYS A 4 -29.64 74.75 -19.50
CA LYS A 4 -28.37 75.22 -18.96
C LYS A 4 -27.21 74.46 -19.61
N GLY A 5 -26.35 75.17 -20.33
CA GLY A 5 -25.15 74.59 -20.94
C GLY A 5 -25.44 73.55 -22.04
N PHE A 6 -26.65 73.55 -22.61
CA PHE A 6 -27.09 72.64 -23.65
C PHE A 6 -26.91 73.28 -25.03
N LYS A 7 -26.05 72.69 -25.89
CA LYS A 7 -25.71 73.21 -27.22
C LYS A 7 -25.51 74.72 -27.20
N SER A 8 -26.25 75.50 -27.99
CA SER A 8 -26.12 76.97 -28.09
C SER A 8 -26.53 77.76 -26.83
N PHE A 9 -27.11 77.12 -25.80
CA PHE A 9 -27.62 77.78 -24.59
C PHE A 9 -26.58 77.78 -23.46
N ALA A 10 -25.63 78.72 -23.51
CA ALA A 10 -24.57 78.83 -22.50
C ALA A 10 -25.02 79.47 -21.17
N ALA A 11 -26.04 80.32 -21.18
CA ALA A 11 -26.66 80.88 -19.98
C ALA A 11 -27.94 80.09 -19.64
N PRO A 12 -28.37 80.06 -18.36
CA PRO A 12 -29.65 79.48 -17.99
C PRO A 12 -30.79 80.22 -18.69
N THR A 13 -31.46 79.56 -19.64
CA THR A 13 -32.59 80.11 -20.39
C THR A 13 -33.85 79.35 -20.01
N THR A 14 -34.86 80.07 -19.51
CA THR A 14 -36.16 79.49 -19.16
C THR A 14 -37.18 79.85 -20.24
N LEU A 15 -37.76 78.82 -20.87
CA LEU A 15 -38.85 78.93 -21.83
C LEU A 15 -40.16 78.55 -21.11
N ARG A 16 -41.12 79.46 -21.12
CA ARG A 16 -42.49 79.22 -20.65
C ARG A 16 -43.37 78.95 -21.87
N PHE A 17 -44.08 77.83 -21.84
CA PHE A 17 -45.04 77.44 -22.87
C PHE A 17 -46.43 77.69 -22.31
N GLU A 18 -47.29 78.36 -23.08
CA GLU A 18 -48.68 78.61 -22.70
C GLU A 18 -49.59 77.52 -23.31
N PRO A 19 -50.74 77.22 -22.69
CA PRO A 19 -51.70 76.26 -23.24
C PRO A 19 -52.16 76.66 -24.65
N GLY A 20 -52.18 75.71 -25.59
CA GLY A 20 -52.56 75.92 -26.99
C GLY A 20 -51.41 75.68 -27.97
N ILE A 21 -51.39 76.41 -29.09
CA ILE A 21 -50.37 76.27 -30.13
C ILE A 21 -49.24 77.27 -29.87
N THR A 22 -48.07 76.79 -29.47
CA THR A 22 -46.87 77.63 -29.33
C THR A 22 -45.95 77.50 -30.55
N CYS A 23 -45.73 78.61 -31.27
CA CYS A 23 -44.84 78.67 -32.43
C CYS A 23 -43.49 79.28 -32.08
N VAL A 24 -42.38 78.57 -32.34
CA VAL A 24 -41.01 79.07 -32.14
C VAL A 24 -40.42 79.50 -33.49
N VAL A 25 -40.29 80.81 -33.70
CA VAL A 25 -39.76 81.40 -34.95
C VAL A 25 -38.44 82.12 -34.75
N GLY A 26 -37.64 82.25 -35.81
CA GLY A 26 -36.32 82.90 -35.75
C GLY A 26 -35.50 82.67 -37.04
N PRO A 27 -34.39 83.40 -37.25
CA PRO A 27 -33.54 83.28 -38.44
C PRO A 27 -32.95 81.87 -38.62
N ASN A 28 -32.59 81.51 -39.85
CA ASN A 28 -31.87 80.24 -40.08
C ASN A 28 -30.56 80.23 -39.27
N GLY A 29 -30.29 79.12 -38.57
CA GLY A 29 -29.14 79.00 -37.67
C GLY A 29 -29.32 79.55 -36.25
N SER A 30 -30.49 80.11 -35.90
CA SER A 30 -30.75 80.68 -34.56
C SER A 30 -30.97 79.66 -33.43
N GLY A 31 -30.66 78.38 -33.64
CA GLY A 31 -30.79 77.34 -32.61
C GLY A 31 -32.20 76.80 -32.35
N LYS A 32 -33.18 77.04 -33.22
CA LYS A 32 -34.58 76.55 -33.05
C LYS A 32 -34.67 75.04 -32.88
N SER A 33 -33.95 74.28 -33.71
CA SER A 33 -33.94 72.81 -33.64
C SER A 33 -33.35 72.29 -32.33
N ASN A 34 -32.47 73.06 -31.67
CA ASN A 34 -31.88 72.65 -30.39
C ASN A 34 -32.92 72.63 -29.25
N VAL A 35 -34.02 73.36 -29.36
CA VAL A 35 -35.12 73.31 -28.37
C VAL A 35 -35.84 71.96 -28.45
N VAL A 36 -36.10 71.47 -29.67
CA VAL A 36 -36.70 70.15 -29.90
C VAL A 36 -35.74 69.04 -29.46
N ASP A 37 -34.45 69.17 -29.81
CA ASP A 37 -33.43 68.21 -29.39
C ASP A 37 -33.31 68.14 -27.86
N ALA A 38 -33.43 69.26 -27.15
CA ALA A 38 -33.40 69.28 -25.70
C ALA A 38 -34.61 68.59 -25.05
N LEU A 39 -35.79 68.72 -25.67
CA LEU A 39 -37.00 68.04 -25.20
C LEU A 39 -36.91 66.52 -25.43
N ALA A 40 -36.49 66.09 -26.62
CA ALA A 40 -36.23 64.68 -26.93
C ALA A 40 -35.14 64.08 -26.01
N TRP A 41 -34.11 64.86 -25.70
CA TRP A 41 -33.02 64.43 -24.84
C TRP A 41 -33.46 64.19 -23.39
N VAL A 42 -34.27 65.08 -22.80
CA VAL A 42 -34.80 64.88 -21.44
C VAL A 42 -35.77 63.70 -21.39
N MET A 43 -36.54 63.47 -22.45
CA MET A 43 -37.51 62.36 -22.56
C MET A 43 -36.87 60.98 -22.79
N GLY A 44 -35.54 60.89 -22.82
CA GLY A 44 -34.84 59.61 -22.79
C GLY A 44 -34.14 59.20 -24.10
N GLU A 45 -33.97 60.11 -25.07
CA GLU A 45 -33.22 59.84 -26.29
C GLU A 45 -31.72 59.63 -25.98
N GLN A 46 -31.18 58.46 -26.34
CA GLN A 46 -29.79 58.08 -26.05
C GLN A 46 -28.86 58.20 -27.27
N GLY A 47 -29.40 58.32 -28.48
CA GLY A 47 -28.59 58.43 -29.68
C GLY A 47 -27.92 59.81 -29.80
N ALA A 48 -26.59 59.85 -29.90
CA ALA A 48 -25.90 61.09 -30.25
C ALA A 48 -26.31 61.58 -31.66
N LYS A 49 -26.53 60.63 -32.58
CA LYS A 49 -26.89 60.88 -33.98
C LYS A 49 -28.29 61.47 -34.15
N SER A 50 -29.27 61.03 -33.35
CA SER A 50 -30.64 61.58 -33.35
C SER A 50 -30.67 63.01 -32.82
N LEU A 51 -29.78 63.34 -31.88
CA LEU A 51 -29.56 64.69 -31.36
C LEU A 51 -28.62 65.54 -32.25
N ARG A 52 -28.34 65.13 -33.49
CA ARG A 52 -27.48 65.85 -34.44
C ARG A 52 -26.05 66.11 -33.91
N GLY A 53 -25.50 65.16 -33.15
CA GLY A 53 -24.12 65.14 -32.66
C GLY A 53 -23.37 63.85 -33.03
N GLY A 54 -22.05 63.84 -32.89
CA GLY A 54 -21.22 62.64 -33.11
C GLY A 54 -21.06 61.81 -31.84
N LYS A 55 -20.90 62.48 -30.69
CA LYS A 55 -20.82 61.89 -29.34
C LYS A 55 -21.85 62.53 -28.42
N MET A 56 -22.24 61.84 -27.35
CA MET A 56 -23.19 62.40 -26.37
C MET A 56 -22.64 63.65 -25.66
N GLU A 57 -21.32 63.77 -25.52
CA GLU A 57 -20.66 64.96 -24.97
C GLU A 57 -20.87 66.23 -25.84
N ASP A 58 -21.16 66.08 -27.13
CA ASP A 58 -21.40 67.20 -28.07
C ASP A 58 -22.70 67.98 -27.75
N VAL A 59 -23.52 67.42 -26.86
CA VAL A 59 -24.71 68.09 -26.32
C VAL A 59 -24.33 69.20 -25.33
N ILE A 60 -23.13 69.14 -24.74
CA ILE A 60 -22.62 70.16 -23.82
C ILE A 60 -22.07 71.34 -24.60
N PHE A 61 -22.36 72.57 -24.16
CA PHE A 61 -21.86 73.80 -24.78
C PHE A 61 -20.32 73.78 -24.87
N ALA A 62 -19.81 73.67 -26.09
CA ALA A 62 -18.39 73.52 -26.40
C ALA A 62 -17.57 74.83 -26.34
N GLY A 63 -18.20 75.97 -25.99
CA GLY A 63 -17.56 77.29 -25.95
C GLY A 63 -17.66 78.07 -27.26
N THR A 64 -17.49 79.38 -27.19
CA THR A 64 -17.33 80.29 -28.35
C THR A 64 -16.12 81.20 -28.11
N SER A 65 -15.71 82.00 -29.10
CA SER A 65 -14.57 82.93 -29.00
C SER A 65 -14.63 83.91 -27.82
N GLY A 66 -15.81 84.15 -27.23
CA GLY A 66 -16.01 85.00 -26.06
C GLY A 66 -16.49 84.30 -24.79
N ARG A 67 -16.63 82.96 -24.77
CA ARG A 67 -17.17 82.23 -23.59
C ARG A 67 -16.59 80.82 -23.47
N ALA A 68 -16.10 80.50 -22.27
CA ALA A 68 -15.49 79.20 -21.97
C ALA A 68 -16.48 78.02 -22.10
N PRO A 69 -16.00 76.82 -22.47
CA PRO A 69 -16.81 75.59 -22.49
C PRO A 69 -17.31 75.25 -21.08
N LEU A 70 -18.52 74.70 -21.00
CA LEU A 70 -19.11 74.24 -19.74
C LEU A 70 -18.79 72.76 -19.51
N GLY A 71 -18.70 72.36 -18.23
CA GLY A 71 -18.41 70.97 -17.84
C GLY A 71 -19.62 70.05 -17.73
N ARG A 72 -20.84 70.61 -17.83
CA ARG A 72 -22.11 69.87 -17.76
C ARG A 72 -23.20 70.57 -18.58
N ALA A 73 -24.13 69.78 -19.09
CA ALA A 73 -25.40 70.26 -19.62
C ALA A 73 -26.55 69.75 -18.73
N GLU A 74 -27.49 70.62 -18.42
CA GLU A 74 -28.69 70.30 -17.63
C GLU A 74 -29.90 70.86 -18.38
N VAL A 75 -30.88 70.00 -18.62
CA VAL A 75 -32.18 70.42 -19.15
C VAL A 75 -33.26 69.88 -18.24
N SER A 76 -34.18 70.76 -17.85
CA SER A 76 -35.35 70.40 -17.05
C SER A 76 -36.64 70.81 -17.74
N VAL A 77 -37.61 69.90 -17.74
CA VAL A 77 -38.95 70.09 -18.27
C VAL A 77 -39.93 69.85 -17.14
N THR A 78 -40.68 70.90 -16.79
CA THR A 78 -41.79 70.82 -15.84
C THR A 78 -43.08 70.67 -16.62
N ILE A 79 -43.82 69.61 -16.33
CA ILE A 79 -45.11 69.26 -16.92
C ILE A 79 -46.16 69.42 -15.82
N ASP A 80 -47.24 70.14 -16.13
CA ASP A 80 -48.43 70.17 -15.28
C ASP A 80 -49.20 68.85 -15.46
N ASN A 81 -49.35 68.10 -14.37
CA ASN A 81 -50.01 66.79 -14.31
C ASN A 81 -51.35 66.88 -13.54
N SER A 82 -51.98 68.05 -13.51
CA SER A 82 -53.29 68.25 -12.88
C SER A 82 -54.41 67.38 -13.48
N ASP A 83 -54.22 66.86 -14.70
CA ASP A 83 -55.13 65.93 -15.40
C ASP A 83 -54.86 64.45 -15.08
N GLY A 84 -53.79 64.13 -14.33
CA GLY A 84 -53.45 62.78 -13.90
C GLY A 84 -52.97 61.85 -15.03
N ALA A 85 -52.50 62.39 -16.15
CA ALA A 85 -52.04 61.60 -17.28
C ALA A 85 -50.73 60.83 -17.01
N LEU A 86 -49.88 61.34 -16.11
CA LEU A 86 -48.69 60.64 -15.62
C LEU A 86 -49.06 59.87 -14.34
N PRO A 87 -48.67 58.59 -14.19
CA PRO A 87 -48.98 57.77 -13.01
C PRO A 87 -48.11 58.13 -11.80
N ILE A 88 -48.13 59.40 -11.38
CA ILE A 88 -47.45 59.93 -10.19
C ILE A 88 -48.38 60.91 -9.48
N ASP A 89 -48.45 60.82 -8.14
CA ASP A 89 -49.28 61.66 -7.27
C ASP A 89 -48.71 63.08 -7.04
N PHE A 90 -48.19 63.72 -8.10
CA PHE A 90 -47.75 65.13 -8.07
C PHE A 90 -48.47 65.93 -9.15
N THR A 91 -48.96 67.11 -8.79
CA THR A 91 -49.63 68.05 -9.70
C THR A 91 -48.66 68.72 -10.68
N GLU A 92 -47.39 68.83 -10.34
CA GLU A 92 -46.34 69.27 -11.25
C GLU A 92 -45.17 68.27 -11.23
N VAL A 93 -44.80 67.76 -12.41
CA VAL A 93 -43.72 66.78 -12.58
C VAL A 93 -42.58 67.43 -13.35
N THR A 94 -41.45 67.63 -12.68
CA THR A 94 -40.21 68.13 -13.27
C THR A 94 -39.27 66.98 -13.58
N ILE A 95 -39.07 66.70 -14.86
CA ILE A 95 -38.07 65.74 -15.34
C ILE A 95 -36.81 66.53 -15.70
N SER A 96 -35.68 66.19 -15.10
CA SER A 96 -34.38 66.76 -15.44
C SER A 96 -33.39 65.70 -15.85
N ARG A 97 -32.56 66.06 -16.83
CA ARG A 97 -31.42 65.25 -17.27
C ARG A 97 -30.16 66.10 -17.18
N THR A 98 -29.16 65.57 -16.48
CA THR A 98 -27.84 66.19 -16.37
C THR A 98 -26.79 65.28 -16.98
N LEU A 99 -26.00 65.81 -17.91
CA LEU A 99 -24.87 65.10 -18.51
C LEU A 99 -23.57 65.81 -18.18
N PHE A 100 -22.64 65.02 -17.66
CA PHE A 100 -21.30 65.46 -17.35
C PHE A 100 -20.35 65.08 -18.49
N ARG A 101 -19.24 65.82 -18.62
CA ARG A 101 -18.23 65.57 -19.66
C ARG A 101 -17.53 64.22 -19.55
N ASN A 102 -17.67 63.52 -18.43
CA ASN A 102 -17.17 62.15 -18.22
C ASN A 102 -18.10 61.07 -18.83
N GLY A 103 -19.19 61.48 -19.49
CA GLY A 103 -20.17 60.57 -20.10
C GLY A 103 -21.26 60.07 -19.15
N GLN A 104 -21.21 60.42 -17.86
CA GLN A 104 -22.27 60.08 -16.91
C GLN A 104 -23.50 60.96 -17.15
N SER A 105 -24.65 60.30 -17.30
CA SER A 105 -25.96 60.91 -17.51
C SER A 105 -26.85 60.55 -16.33
N ASP A 106 -27.22 61.54 -15.54
CA ASP A 106 -28.15 61.39 -14.43
C ASP A 106 -29.53 61.90 -14.82
N TYR A 107 -30.53 61.17 -14.36
CA TYR A 107 -31.94 61.42 -14.62
C TYR A 107 -32.65 61.62 -13.30
N GLN A 108 -33.44 62.69 -13.20
CA GLN A 108 -34.18 63.00 -11.98
C GLN A 108 -35.65 63.32 -12.29
N ILE A 109 -36.53 62.88 -11.40
CA ILE A 109 -37.94 63.28 -11.36
C ILE A 109 -38.15 64.03 -10.06
N ASN A 110 -38.62 65.28 -10.12
CA ASN A 110 -38.83 66.16 -8.95
C ASN A 110 -37.60 66.27 -8.02
N GLY A 111 -36.40 66.10 -8.56
CA GLY A 111 -35.12 66.15 -7.83
C GLY A 111 -34.60 64.80 -7.31
N GLU A 112 -35.37 63.72 -7.38
CA GLU A 112 -34.92 62.37 -7.00
C GLU A 112 -34.29 61.61 -8.17
N ASN A 113 -33.19 60.90 -7.93
CA ASN A 113 -32.46 60.17 -8.97
C ASN A 113 -33.22 58.89 -9.37
N THR A 114 -33.48 58.72 -10.67
CA THR A 114 -34.30 57.62 -11.22
C THR A 114 -33.59 56.95 -12.38
N ARG A 115 -33.92 55.68 -12.66
CA ARG A 115 -33.33 54.98 -13.80
C ARG A 115 -34.02 55.40 -15.09
N LEU A 116 -33.27 55.38 -16.19
CA LEU A 116 -33.84 55.65 -17.51
C LEU A 116 -35.00 54.71 -17.85
N LEU A 117 -34.92 53.44 -17.44
CA LEU A 117 -36.00 52.48 -17.68
C LEU A 117 -37.30 52.93 -17.04
N ASP A 118 -37.23 53.47 -15.82
CA ASP A 118 -38.39 53.91 -15.06
C ASP A 118 -38.99 55.18 -15.70
N ILE A 119 -38.17 56.12 -16.19
CA ILE A 119 -38.63 57.28 -16.97
C ILE A 119 -39.29 56.86 -18.28
N GLN A 120 -38.70 55.88 -18.98
CA GLN A 120 -39.25 55.37 -20.24
C GLN A 120 -40.56 54.63 -20.03
N GLU A 121 -40.68 53.82 -18.98
CA GLU A 121 -41.94 53.13 -18.64
C GLU A 121 -43.02 54.15 -18.26
N LEU A 122 -42.66 55.16 -17.48
CA LEU A 122 -43.56 56.24 -17.05
C LEU A 122 -44.10 57.07 -18.22
N LEU A 123 -43.23 57.51 -19.13
CA LEU A 123 -43.64 58.26 -20.32
C LEU A 123 -44.38 57.38 -21.33
N SER A 124 -44.06 56.07 -21.39
CA SER A 124 -44.77 55.11 -22.24
C SER A 124 -46.21 54.91 -21.79
N ASP A 125 -46.47 54.88 -20.48
CA ASP A 125 -47.83 54.71 -19.95
C ASP A 125 -48.66 56.01 -20.06
N SER A 126 -48.03 57.19 -20.11
CA SER A 126 -48.70 58.49 -20.33
C SER A 126 -48.87 58.88 -21.81
N GLY A 127 -48.43 58.04 -22.75
CA GLY A 127 -48.53 58.28 -24.19
C GLY A 127 -47.52 59.27 -24.79
N ILE A 128 -46.50 59.69 -24.03
CA ILE A 128 -45.47 60.68 -24.42
C ILE A 128 -44.08 60.01 -24.57
N GLY A 129 -44.01 58.67 -24.53
CA GLY A 129 -42.77 57.90 -24.56
C GLY A 129 -42.00 57.99 -25.88
N ARG A 130 -40.71 57.60 -25.83
CA ARG A 130 -39.75 57.61 -26.95
C ARG A 130 -40.31 57.02 -28.25
N GLU A 131 -41.11 55.97 -28.13
CA GLU A 131 -41.56 55.18 -29.26
C GLU A 131 -42.84 55.81 -29.88
N MET A 132 -43.69 56.47 -29.08
CA MET A 132 -44.83 57.25 -29.57
C MET A 132 -44.30 58.49 -30.30
N HIS A 133 -44.57 58.59 -31.61
CA HIS A 133 -44.10 59.65 -32.54
C HIS A 133 -44.63 61.08 -32.23
N VAL A 134 -44.59 61.52 -30.97
CA VAL A 134 -45.00 62.84 -30.48
C VAL A 134 -43.98 63.92 -30.88
N ILE A 135 -42.72 63.52 -31.08
CA ILE A 135 -41.65 64.41 -31.55
C ILE A 135 -41.24 63.95 -32.96
N VAL A 136 -41.63 64.70 -33.98
CA VAL A 136 -41.26 64.42 -35.37
C VAL A 136 -40.01 65.22 -35.75
N GLY A 137 -38.88 64.52 -35.81
CA GLY A 137 -37.61 65.07 -36.29
C GLY A 137 -37.54 65.17 -37.80
N GLN A 138 -36.57 65.96 -38.29
CA GLN A 138 -36.31 66.10 -39.72
C GLN A 138 -35.84 64.75 -40.32
N GLY A 139 -36.62 64.18 -41.26
CA GLY A 139 -36.33 62.91 -41.95
C GLY A 139 -36.98 61.65 -41.36
N GLN A 140 -37.66 61.72 -40.20
CA GLN A 140 -38.41 60.57 -39.65
C GLN A 140 -39.67 60.23 -40.45
N LEU A 141 -40.26 61.22 -41.15
CA LEU A 141 -41.43 61.01 -41.98
C LEU A 141 -41.11 60.07 -43.17
N ASP A 142 -39.93 60.24 -43.77
CA ASP A 142 -39.45 59.38 -44.87
C ASP A 142 -39.19 57.94 -44.41
N ALA A 143 -38.72 57.76 -43.17
CA ALA A 143 -38.48 56.45 -42.58
C ALA A 143 -39.78 55.64 -42.38
N ILE A 144 -40.87 56.29 -41.98
CA ILE A 144 -42.19 55.63 -41.86
C ILE A 144 -42.72 55.23 -43.23
N LEU A 145 -42.53 56.09 -44.24
CA LEU A 145 -42.97 55.82 -45.61
C LEU A 145 -42.20 54.66 -46.27
N MET A 146 -40.90 54.55 -45.98
CA MET A 146 -40.02 53.49 -46.51
C MET A 146 -39.93 52.23 -45.63
N ALA A 147 -40.63 52.16 -44.49
CA ALA A 147 -40.54 51.04 -43.56
C ALA A 147 -41.02 49.71 -44.16
N ASN A 148 -40.26 48.64 -43.88
CA ASN A 148 -40.61 47.27 -44.28
C ASN A 148 -41.89 46.79 -43.56
N PRO A 149 -42.62 45.79 -44.08
CA PRO A 149 -43.85 45.30 -43.46
C PRO A 149 -43.71 44.87 -41.99
N GLU A 150 -42.57 44.31 -41.59
CA GLU A 150 -42.31 43.93 -40.19
C GLU A 150 -42.07 45.16 -39.28
N GLU A 151 -41.34 46.15 -39.76
CA GLU A 151 -41.09 47.41 -39.06
C GLU A 151 -42.38 48.23 -38.95
N ARG A 152 -43.15 48.27 -40.04
CA ARG A 152 -44.50 48.88 -40.09
C ARG A 152 -45.46 48.21 -39.13
N ARG A 153 -45.42 46.88 -39.03
CA ARG A 153 -46.18 46.13 -38.04
C ARG A 153 -45.76 46.50 -36.62
N GLY A 154 -44.47 46.68 -36.37
CA GLY A 154 -43.96 47.23 -35.10
C GLY A 154 -44.64 48.55 -34.76
N PHE A 155 -44.60 49.53 -35.68
CA PHE A 155 -45.25 50.83 -35.48
C PHE A 155 -46.77 50.73 -35.22
N ILE A 156 -47.47 49.81 -35.90
CA ILE A 156 -48.92 49.61 -35.70
C ILE A 156 -49.22 48.92 -34.36
N GLU A 157 -48.46 47.88 -33.99
CA GLU A 157 -48.62 47.16 -32.71
C GLU A 157 -48.33 48.07 -31.52
N GLU A 158 -47.45 49.04 -31.73
CA GLU A 158 -47.09 50.06 -30.76
C GLU A 158 -48.17 51.13 -30.62
N ALA A 159 -48.70 51.66 -31.73
CA ALA A 159 -49.85 52.56 -31.71
C ALA A 159 -51.10 51.91 -31.09
N ALA A 160 -51.23 50.58 -31.21
CA ALA A 160 -52.28 49.80 -30.56
C ALA A 160 -52.01 49.46 -29.08
N GLY A 161 -50.83 49.80 -28.54
CA GLY A 161 -50.45 49.58 -27.14
C GLY A 161 -50.16 48.11 -26.75
N ILE A 162 -50.03 47.19 -27.71
CA ILE A 162 -49.91 45.74 -27.48
C ILE A 162 -48.45 45.31 -27.26
N LEU A 163 -47.49 46.13 -27.71
CA LEU A 163 -46.06 45.82 -27.69
C LEU A 163 -45.53 45.45 -26.28
N LYS A 164 -46.06 46.08 -25.22
CA LYS A 164 -45.67 45.80 -23.82
C LYS A 164 -45.98 44.37 -23.38
N HIS A 165 -47.15 43.84 -23.76
CA HIS A 165 -47.57 42.50 -23.38
C HIS A 165 -46.76 41.43 -24.12
N ARG A 166 -46.43 41.68 -25.39
CA ARG A 166 -45.59 40.80 -26.20
C ARG A 166 -44.17 40.67 -25.63
N LYS A 167 -43.51 41.79 -25.33
CA LYS A 167 -42.17 41.80 -24.71
C LYS A 167 -42.16 41.11 -23.34
N ARG A 168 -43.19 41.30 -22.51
CA ARG A 168 -43.33 40.59 -21.22
C ARG A 168 -43.47 39.07 -21.41
N LYS A 169 -44.27 38.62 -22.38
CA LYS A 169 -44.43 37.20 -22.73
C LYS A 169 -43.11 36.56 -23.16
N GLU A 170 -42.37 37.21 -24.06
CA GLU A 170 -41.10 36.69 -24.55
C GLU A 170 -40.06 36.55 -23.43
N LYS A 171 -39.98 37.55 -22.53
CA LYS A 171 -39.09 37.50 -21.36
C LYS A 171 -39.45 36.35 -20.42
N ALA A 172 -40.74 36.08 -20.22
CA ALA A 172 -41.19 34.96 -19.40
C ALA A 172 -40.84 33.60 -20.02
N LEU A 173 -41.02 33.46 -21.34
CA LEU A 173 -40.68 32.23 -22.08
C LEU A 173 -39.18 31.91 -22.00
N ARG A 174 -38.31 32.89 -22.25
CA ARG A 174 -36.85 32.68 -22.10
C ARG A 174 -36.45 32.29 -20.67
N LYS A 175 -37.14 32.82 -19.66
CA LYS A 175 -36.88 32.47 -18.25
C LYS A 175 -37.31 31.03 -17.94
N LEU A 176 -38.43 30.57 -18.49
CA LEU A 176 -38.90 29.19 -18.34
C LEU A 176 -37.93 28.20 -18.99
N GLU A 177 -37.46 28.50 -20.20
CA GLU A 177 -36.49 27.66 -20.91
C GLU A 177 -35.18 27.52 -20.14
N SER A 178 -34.66 28.62 -19.58
CA SER A 178 -33.48 28.58 -18.71
C SER A 178 -33.70 27.76 -17.44
N MET A 179 -34.88 27.84 -16.82
CA MET A 179 -35.22 27.04 -15.64
C MET A 179 -35.32 25.54 -15.96
N GLN A 180 -35.85 25.20 -17.12
CA GLN A 180 -35.95 23.81 -17.56
C GLN A 180 -34.56 23.19 -17.78
N GLY A 181 -33.62 23.95 -18.36
CA GLY A 181 -32.21 23.54 -18.46
C GLY A 181 -31.56 23.29 -17.09
N ASN A 182 -31.80 24.18 -16.11
CA ASN A 182 -31.29 23.99 -14.75
C ASN A 182 -31.88 22.73 -14.08
N MET A 183 -33.17 22.45 -14.31
CA MET A 183 -33.82 21.26 -13.75
C MET A 183 -33.23 19.97 -14.31
N SER A 184 -32.97 19.91 -15.62
CA SER A 184 -32.28 18.77 -16.25
C SER A 184 -30.92 18.53 -15.60
N ARG A 185 -30.13 19.59 -15.39
CA ARG A 185 -28.81 19.48 -14.75
C ARG A 185 -28.88 18.95 -13.32
N ILE A 186 -29.88 19.36 -12.54
CA ILE A 186 -30.10 18.84 -11.18
C ILE A 186 -30.46 17.37 -11.21
N GLN A 187 -31.29 16.93 -12.17
CA GLN A 187 -31.64 15.53 -12.34
C GLN A 187 -30.43 14.67 -12.70
N ASP A 188 -29.57 15.15 -13.60
CA ASP A 188 -28.32 14.47 -13.96
C ASP A 188 -27.40 14.32 -12.75
N LEU A 189 -27.16 15.41 -12.00
CA LEU A 189 -26.33 15.39 -10.80
C LEU A 189 -26.91 14.44 -9.74
N THR A 190 -28.24 14.40 -9.59
CA THR A 190 -28.91 13.49 -8.65
C THR A 190 -28.70 12.03 -9.03
N ASN A 191 -28.76 11.71 -10.32
CA ASN A 191 -28.51 10.35 -10.81
C ASN A 191 -27.04 9.94 -10.64
N GLU A 192 -26.11 10.87 -10.85
CA GLU A 192 -24.69 10.64 -10.62
C GLU A 192 -24.38 10.40 -9.14
N LEU A 193 -24.92 11.23 -8.23
CA LEU A 193 -24.78 11.03 -6.79
C LEU A 193 -25.37 9.68 -6.33
N ARG A 194 -26.52 9.27 -6.89
CA ARG A 194 -27.09 7.92 -6.62
C ARG A 194 -26.18 6.79 -7.09
N ARG A 195 -25.45 6.97 -8.19
CA ARG A 195 -24.48 5.99 -8.68
C ARG A 195 -23.26 5.91 -7.75
N GLN A 196 -22.80 7.04 -7.21
CA GLN A 196 -21.70 7.11 -6.24
C GLN A 196 -22.06 6.57 -4.85
N LEU A 197 -23.34 6.63 -4.45
CA LEU A 197 -23.81 6.12 -3.15
C LEU A 197 -23.70 4.59 -3.01
N ARG A 198 -23.89 3.82 -4.09
CA ARG A 198 -23.82 2.34 -4.04
C ARG A 198 -22.43 1.80 -3.64
N PRO A 199 -21.31 2.24 -4.25
CA PRO A 199 -19.99 1.80 -3.81
C PRO A 199 -19.65 2.29 -2.40
N LEU A 200 -20.04 3.52 -2.03
CA LEU A 200 -19.86 4.03 -0.65
C LEU A 200 -20.60 3.17 0.38
N GLY A 201 -21.82 2.72 0.07
CA GLY A 201 -22.59 1.80 0.91
C GLY A 201 -21.87 0.45 1.09
N LYS A 202 -21.31 -0.11 0.02
CA LYS A 202 -20.50 -1.34 0.12
C LYS A 202 -19.24 -1.13 0.97
N GLN A 203 -18.56 0.01 0.83
CA GLN A 203 -17.40 0.35 1.66
C GLN A 203 -17.77 0.47 3.14
N ALA A 204 -18.91 1.09 3.46
CA ALA A 204 -19.39 1.19 4.84
C ALA A 204 -19.71 -0.18 5.45
N GLU A 205 -20.33 -1.09 4.70
CA GLU A 205 -20.59 -2.47 5.15
C GLU A 205 -19.31 -3.27 5.39
N VAL A 206 -18.31 -3.13 4.50
CA VAL A 206 -16.98 -3.75 4.70
C VAL A 206 -16.29 -3.17 5.94
N ALA A 207 -16.34 -1.85 6.14
CA ALA A 207 -15.75 -1.19 7.30
C ALA A 207 -16.40 -1.65 8.62
N LYS A 208 -17.73 -1.81 8.65
CA LYS A 208 -18.44 -2.36 9.82
C LYS A 208 -18.00 -3.80 10.13
N LYS A 209 -17.91 -4.66 9.12
CA LYS A 209 -17.42 -6.04 9.30
C LYS A 209 -15.98 -6.08 9.78
N ALA A 210 -15.11 -5.24 9.23
CA ALA A 210 -13.72 -5.12 9.66
C ALA A 210 -13.60 -4.67 11.12
N ALA A 211 -14.45 -3.73 11.58
CA ALA A 211 -14.46 -3.27 12.97
C ALA A 211 -14.84 -4.40 13.94
N VAL A 212 -15.82 -5.24 13.58
CA VAL A 212 -16.21 -6.41 14.38
C VAL A 212 -15.06 -7.43 14.43
N ILE A 213 -14.50 -7.79 13.28
CA ILE A 213 -13.36 -8.72 13.21
C ILE A 213 -12.17 -8.22 14.02
N GLN A 214 -11.87 -6.92 13.97
CA GLN A 214 -10.79 -6.33 14.78
C GLN A 214 -11.08 -6.40 16.29
N ALA A 215 -12.35 -6.24 16.70
CA ALA A 215 -12.73 -6.41 18.09
C ALA A 215 -12.55 -7.86 18.54
N ASP A 216 -12.98 -8.83 17.73
CA ASP A 216 -12.82 -10.26 18.01
C ASP A 216 -11.35 -10.69 18.08
N VAL A 217 -10.52 -10.21 17.14
CA VAL A 217 -9.07 -10.45 17.16
C VAL A 217 -8.43 -9.85 18.41
N ARG A 218 -8.86 -8.66 18.83
CA ARG A 218 -8.36 -8.02 20.05
C ARG A 218 -8.75 -8.82 21.29
N ASP A 219 -9.99 -9.29 21.37
CA ASP A 219 -10.46 -10.14 22.48
C ASP A 219 -9.69 -11.46 22.55
N ALA A 220 -9.53 -12.15 21.41
CA ALA A 220 -8.76 -13.38 21.34
C ALA A 220 -7.29 -13.19 21.77
N LYS A 221 -6.64 -12.10 21.32
CA LYS A 221 -5.28 -11.75 21.75
C LYS A 221 -5.19 -11.49 23.24
N LEU A 222 -6.16 -10.77 23.82
CA LEU A 222 -6.18 -10.51 25.26
C LEU A 222 -6.35 -11.80 26.07
N ARG A 223 -7.13 -12.77 25.57
CA ARG A 223 -7.27 -14.09 26.21
C ARG A 223 -5.98 -14.90 26.19
N ILE A 224 -5.27 -14.92 25.05
CA ILE A 224 -3.96 -15.59 24.96
C ILE A 224 -2.95 -14.93 25.91
N LEU A 225 -2.87 -13.60 25.91
CA LEU A 225 -1.98 -12.88 26.82
C LEU A 225 -2.34 -13.10 28.30
N ALA A 226 -3.63 -13.26 28.62
CA ALA A 226 -4.05 -13.62 29.97
C ALA A 226 -3.59 -15.03 30.35
N ASP A 227 -3.66 -15.99 29.43
CA ASP A 227 -3.16 -17.36 29.63
C ASP A 227 -1.63 -17.36 29.82
N ASP A 228 -0.90 -16.63 28.97
CA ASP A 228 0.55 -16.45 29.10
C ASP A 228 0.93 -15.86 30.48
N ILE A 229 0.20 -14.85 30.95
CA ILE A 229 0.41 -14.27 32.29
C ILE A 229 0.16 -15.30 33.39
N LEU A 230 -0.87 -16.13 33.26
CA LEU A 230 -1.15 -17.18 34.25
C LEU A 230 -0.05 -18.24 34.24
N ALA A 231 0.43 -18.66 33.07
CA ALA A 231 1.55 -19.57 32.94
C ALA A 231 2.82 -18.99 33.59
N TYR A 232 3.19 -17.74 33.26
CA TYR A 232 4.36 -17.08 33.84
C TYR A 232 4.24 -16.88 35.35
N ARG A 233 3.04 -16.59 35.87
CA ARG A 233 2.82 -16.53 37.32
C ARG A 233 3.01 -17.87 37.97
N SER A 234 2.49 -18.95 37.38
CA SER A 234 2.70 -20.31 37.90
C SER A 234 4.18 -20.69 37.92
N THR A 235 4.93 -20.36 36.86
CA THR A 235 6.38 -20.58 36.82
C THR A 235 7.10 -19.73 37.86
N LEU A 236 6.72 -18.46 38.02
CA LEU A 236 7.31 -17.60 39.04
C LEU A 236 7.06 -18.15 40.45
N ASP A 237 5.83 -18.61 40.73
CA ASP A 237 5.49 -19.19 42.03
C ASP A 237 6.28 -20.47 42.31
N SER A 238 6.53 -21.33 41.30
CA SER A 238 7.39 -22.50 41.45
C SER A 238 8.85 -22.13 41.69
N GLU A 239 9.39 -21.17 40.95
CA GLU A 239 10.77 -20.70 41.13
C GLU A 239 10.97 -20.04 42.50
N VAL A 240 9.99 -19.26 42.97
CA VAL A 240 10.01 -18.69 44.33
C VAL A 240 9.97 -19.79 45.39
N ALA A 241 9.17 -20.85 45.17
CA ALA A 241 9.14 -22.00 46.07
C ALA A 241 10.50 -22.72 46.10
N ASP A 242 11.10 -22.97 44.94
CA ASP A 242 12.41 -23.60 44.82
C ASP A 242 13.53 -22.75 45.44
N GLU A 243 13.52 -21.43 45.21
CA GLU A 243 14.45 -20.50 45.85
C GLU A 243 14.30 -20.53 47.37
N SER A 244 13.06 -20.54 47.87
CA SER A 244 12.80 -20.60 49.31
C SER A 244 13.31 -21.91 49.93
N ALA A 245 13.15 -23.04 49.23
CA ALA A 245 13.66 -24.34 49.64
C ALA A 245 15.19 -24.37 49.64
N LEU A 246 15.83 -23.81 48.61
CA LEU A 246 17.29 -23.68 48.54
C LEU A 246 17.85 -22.79 49.66
N ARG A 247 17.18 -21.67 49.96
CA ARG A 247 17.57 -20.78 51.07
C ARG A 247 17.46 -21.49 52.42
N ALA A 248 16.39 -22.27 52.64
CA ALA A 248 16.24 -23.07 53.85
C ALA A 248 17.36 -24.12 53.95
N ARG A 249 17.64 -24.84 52.86
CA ARG A 249 18.70 -25.86 52.82
C ARG A 249 20.09 -25.25 53.04
N ARG A 250 20.35 -24.07 52.48
CA ARG A 250 21.59 -23.34 52.72
C ARG A 250 21.73 -22.98 54.20
N SER A 251 20.66 -22.50 54.84
CA SER A 251 20.68 -22.18 56.26
C SER A 251 20.97 -23.41 57.13
N GLU A 252 20.41 -24.57 56.80
CA GLU A 252 20.75 -25.84 57.47
C GLU A 252 22.23 -26.19 57.33
N VAL A 253 22.77 -26.09 56.12
CA VAL A 253 24.19 -26.39 55.85
C VAL A 253 25.12 -25.40 56.55
N GLU A 254 24.76 -24.11 56.61
CA GLU A 254 25.51 -23.10 57.38
C GLU A 254 25.51 -23.42 58.88
N GLN A 255 24.37 -23.84 59.44
CA GLN A 255 24.30 -24.28 60.84
C GLN A 255 25.13 -25.53 61.13
N ASP A 256 25.13 -26.51 60.21
CA ASP A 256 25.95 -27.71 60.35
C ASP A 256 27.44 -27.40 60.20
N LEU A 257 27.82 -26.51 59.30
CA LEU A 257 29.19 -26.00 59.16
C LEU A 257 29.67 -25.34 60.45
N ASP A 258 28.85 -24.47 61.05
CA ASP A 258 29.18 -23.80 62.30
C ASP A 258 29.28 -24.80 63.47
N ARG A 259 28.41 -25.83 63.49
CA ARG A 259 28.52 -26.92 64.47
C ARG A 259 29.84 -27.68 64.31
N LEU A 260 30.24 -28.01 63.08
CA LEU A 260 31.49 -28.71 62.80
C LEU A 260 32.72 -27.87 63.13
N ARG A 261 32.72 -26.58 62.80
CA ARG A 261 33.79 -25.63 63.18
C ARG A 261 33.94 -25.52 64.69
N ASN A 262 32.83 -25.41 65.42
CA ASN A 262 32.89 -25.39 66.89
C ASN A 262 33.43 -26.72 67.44
N ARG A 263 33.12 -27.84 66.79
CA ARG A 263 33.68 -29.15 67.17
C ARG A 263 35.17 -29.25 66.88
N GLU A 264 35.64 -28.71 65.77
CA GLU A 264 37.07 -28.62 65.42
C GLU A 264 37.82 -27.79 66.46
N ILE A 265 37.33 -26.58 66.79
CA ILE A 265 37.91 -25.72 67.83
C ILE A 265 38.00 -26.45 69.18
N GLU A 266 36.96 -27.19 69.57
CA GLU A 266 36.98 -27.96 70.81
C GLU A 266 38.02 -29.10 70.77
N LEU A 267 38.14 -29.80 69.64
CA LEU A 267 39.13 -30.86 69.47
C LEU A 267 40.56 -30.31 69.49
N ASP A 268 40.81 -29.16 68.85
CA ASP A 268 42.09 -28.47 68.91
C ASP A 268 42.43 -28.04 70.34
N ARG A 269 41.44 -27.58 71.11
CA ARG A 269 41.62 -27.22 72.52
C ARG A 269 42.00 -28.44 73.36
N ILE A 270 41.36 -29.59 73.12
CA ILE A 270 41.70 -30.85 73.78
C ILE A 270 43.13 -31.26 73.40
N ALA A 271 43.47 -31.26 72.11
CA ALA A 271 44.80 -31.62 71.62
C ALA A 271 45.90 -30.71 72.20
N ALA A 272 45.63 -29.42 72.33
CA ALA A 272 46.56 -28.46 72.94
C ALA A 272 46.85 -28.74 74.43
N VAL A 273 45.90 -29.35 75.16
CA VAL A 273 46.09 -29.75 76.56
C VAL A 273 46.71 -31.13 76.69
N GLU A 274 46.26 -32.09 75.89
CA GLU A 274 46.71 -33.49 75.97
C GLU A 274 48.12 -33.70 75.38
N SER A 275 48.51 -32.95 74.34
CA SER A 275 49.83 -33.09 73.70
C SER A 275 51.00 -32.79 74.66
N PRO A 276 50.99 -31.69 75.44
CA PRO A 276 51.99 -31.47 76.48
C PRO A 276 51.99 -32.52 77.59
N GLN A 277 50.82 -33.04 77.98
CA GLN A 277 50.72 -34.11 78.97
C GLN A 277 51.34 -35.42 78.46
N LEU A 278 51.12 -35.74 77.18
CA LEU A 278 51.75 -36.88 76.52
C LEU A 278 53.27 -36.70 76.45
N SER A 279 53.78 -35.54 76.05
CA SER A 279 55.22 -35.25 76.06
C SER A 279 55.80 -35.36 77.48
N ALA A 280 55.16 -34.80 78.50
CA ALA A 280 55.62 -34.92 79.88
C ALA A 280 55.63 -36.38 80.38
N ALA A 281 54.63 -37.19 79.99
CA ALA A 281 54.60 -38.61 80.30
C ALA A 281 55.73 -39.39 79.60
N GLN A 282 56.02 -39.06 78.33
CA GLN A 282 57.13 -39.63 77.58
C GLN A 282 58.48 -39.25 78.20
N ASP A 283 58.69 -37.98 78.54
CA ASP A 283 59.91 -37.51 79.22
C ASP A 283 60.10 -38.21 80.56
N ASN A 284 59.04 -38.36 81.35
CA ASN A 284 59.10 -39.09 82.60
C ASN A 284 59.43 -40.58 82.39
N TYR A 285 58.84 -41.22 81.39
CA TYR A 285 59.18 -42.59 81.02
C TYR A 285 60.66 -42.74 80.63
N TYR A 286 61.19 -41.84 79.81
CA TYR A 286 62.61 -41.84 79.43
C TYR A 286 63.52 -41.57 80.64
N ASN A 287 63.17 -40.63 81.51
CA ASN A 287 63.91 -40.33 82.73
C ASN A 287 63.96 -41.51 83.70
N LEU A 288 62.83 -42.17 83.96
CA LEU A 288 62.76 -43.38 84.80
C LEU A 288 63.57 -44.53 84.20
N THR A 289 63.51 -44.69 82.87
CA THR A 289 64.31 -45.69 82.16
C THR A 289 65.81 -45.41 82.30
N GLY A 290 66.22 -44.14 82.19
CA GLY A 290 67.61 -43.72 82.41
C GLY A 290 68.08 -43.89 83.86
N GLN A 291 67.23 -43.60 84.85
CA GLN A 291 67.53 -43.85 86.26
C GLN A 291 67.69 -45.34 86.56
N ARG A 292 66.83 -46.18 85.99
CA ARG A 292 66.94 -47.65 86.10
C ARG A 292 68.29 -48.14 85.59
N GLU A 293 68.74 -47.64 84.44
CA GLU A 293 70.04 -48.04 83.87
C GLU A 293 71.21 -47.58 84.72
N LYS A 294 71.16 -46.36 85.27
CA LYS A 294 72.17 -45.87 86.25
C LYS A 294 72.24 -46.74 87.50
N LEU A 295 71.09 -47.10 88.09
CA LEU A 295 71.03 -47.96 89.27
C LEU A 295 71.65 -49.35 88.98
N ARG A 296 71.36 -49.91 87.80
CA ARG A 296 71.95 -51.17 87.34
C ARG A 296 73.47 -51.06 87.18
N GLY A 297 73.97 -49.96 86.62
CA GLY A 297 75.39 -49.66 86.55
C GLY A 297 76.05 -49.58 87.93
N THR A 298 75.43 -48.89 88.90
CA THR A 298 75.95 -48.81 90.27
C THR A 298 75.94 -50.14 91.00
N GLN A 299 74.94 -50.99 90.76
CA GLN A 299 74.86 -52.34 91.32
C GLN A 299 76.04 -53.20 90.84
N ASN A 300 76.36 -53.14 89.55
CA ASN A 300 77.49 -53.88 88.97
C ASN A 300 78.82 -53.42 89.59
N LEU A 301 79.04 -52.10 89.70
CA LEU A 301 80.25 -51.53 90.29
C LEU A 301 80.40 -51.87 91.79
N ALA A 302 79.30 -51.85 92.54
CA ALA A 302 79.32 -52.24 93.95
C ALA A 302 79.68 -53.72 94.13
N SER A 303 79.22 -54.59 93.23
CA SER A 303 79.59 -56.01 93.22
C SER A 303 81.08 -56.23 92.94
N GLU A 304 81.69 -55.42 92.07
CA GLU A 304 83.14 -55.48 91.80
C GLU A 304 83.96 -54.99 92.99
N ARG A 305 83.56 -53.89 93.64
CA ARG A 305 84.26 -53.37 94.83
C ARG A 305 84.20 -54.33 96.03
N ALA A 306 83.08 -55.02 96.23
CA ALA A 306 82.98 -56.04 97.27
C ALA A 306 83.96 -57.22 97.04
N ARG A 307 84.31 -57.49 95.79
CA ARG A 307 85.30 -58.51 95.42
C ARG A 307 86.73 -58.05 95.72
N PHE A 308 87.09 -56.81 95.38
CA PHE A 308 88.42 -56.26 95.65
C PHE A 308 88.72 -56.10 97.15
N LEU A 309 87.73 -55.66 97.96
CA LEU A 309 87.90 -55.51 99.41
C LEU A 309 88.08 -56.87 100.14
N ALA A 310 87.65 -57.97 99.53
CA ALA A 310 87.90 -59.31 100.06
C ALA A 310 89.33 -59.81 99.79
N GLU A 311 90.00 -59.29 98.75
CA GLU A 311 91.40 -59.61 98.40
C GLU A 311 92.39 -58.79 99.24
N GLU A 312 92.13 -57.49 99.49
CA GLU A 312 92.98 -56.64 100.35
C GLU A 312 92.98 -57.07 101.84
N ALA A 313 91.91 -57.71 102.33
CA ALA A 313 91.80 -58.18 103.72
C ALA A 313 92.65 -59.43 104.03
N GLU A 314 93.22 -60.08 103.01
CA GLU A 314 94.06 -61.28 103.15
C GLU A 314 95.57 -60.95 103.09
N GLU A 315 95.97 -59.89 102.38
CA GLU A 315 97.37 -59.43 102.29
C GLU A 315 97.84 -58.53 103.45
N ALA A 316 96.92 -57.93 104.23
CA ALA A 316 97.26 -57.00 105.31
C ALA A 316 97.57 -57.65 106.69
N ARG A 317 97.66 -59.00 106.77
CA ARG A 317 97.81 -59.75 108.04
C ARG A 317 99.26 -60.08 108.46
N THR A 318 100.27 -59.65 107.71
CA THR A 318 101.68 -60.03 107.97
C THR A 318 102.62 -58.83 108.11
N THR A 319 103.17 -58.70 109.33
CA THR A 319 104.39 -57.99 109.79
C THR A 319 104.27 -56.59 110.40
N GLY A 320 104.53 -56.52 111.71
CA GLY A 320 104.79 -55.31 112.51
C GLY A 320 106.29 -55.03 112.71
N ARG A 321 106.61 -53.77 113.01
CA ARG A 321 107.97 -53.19 113.03
C ARG A 321 108.34 -52.72 114.45
N ASP A 322 109.60 -52.93 114.86
CA ASP A 322 110.17 -52.82 116.22
C ASP A 322 110.80 -51.42 116.50
N PRO A 323 110.60 -50.78 117.67
CA PRO A 323 110.81 -49.33 117.90
C PRO A 323 112.25 -48.82 118.10
N VAL A 324 113.29 -49.60 117.81
CA VAL A 324 114.71 -49.17 117.97
C VAL A 324 115.27 -48.51 116.70
N ALA A 325 114.57 -48.65 115.55
CA ALA A 325 114.96 -48.04 114.27
C ALA A 325 114.67 -46.52 114.17
N MET A 326 113.72 -46.02 114.97
CA MET A 326 113.31 -44.61 114.93
C MET A 326 114.38 -43.62 115.42
N GLU A 327 115.39 -44.08 116.17
CA GLU A 327 116.50 -43.23 116.61
C GLU A 327 117.67 -43.14 115.59
N SER A 328 117.74 -44.04 114.59
CA SER A 328 118.68 -43.89 113.46
C SER A 328 118.12 -43.04 112.31
N GLU A 329 116.80 -43.09 112.11
CA GLU A 329 116.04 -42.38 111.07
C GLU A 329 116.17 -40.85 111.19
N ALA A 330 116.29 -40.33 112.42
CA ALA A 330 116.51 -38.92 112.69
C ALA A 330 117.87 -38.38 112.19
N ARG A 331 118.86 -39.25 111.92
CA ARG A 331 120.15 -38.85 111.30
C ARG A 331 120.14 -38.96 109.77
N GLU A 332 119.30 -39.82 109.21
CA GLU A 332 119.12 -39.96 107.75
C GLU A 332 118.29 -38.82 107.16
N LEU A 333 117.28 -38.34 107.88
CA LEU A 333 116.40 -37.22 107.47
C LEU A 333 117.16 -35.90 107.17
N ARG A 334 118.34 -35.69 107.77
CA ARG A 334 119.19 -34.51 107.47
C ARG A 334 119.96 -34.62 106.16
N ASN A 335 120.23 -35.84 105.67
CA ASN A 335 120.80 -36.05 104.33
C ASN A 335 119.71 -36.03 103.26
N GLU A 336 118.48 -36.43 103.59
CA GLU A 336 117.33 -36.37 102.68
C GLU A 336 116.92 -34.93 102.32
N GLU A 337 117.06 -33.96 103.24
CA GLU A 337 116.80 -32.54 102.97
C GLU A 337 117.66 -31.99 101.82
N SER A 338 118.94 -32.39 101.75
CA SER A 338 119.85 -31.99 100.67
C SER A 338 119.53 -32.66 99.32
N VAL A 339 118.90 -33.84 99.32
CA VAL A 339 118.48 -34.54 98.11
C VAL A 339 117.16 -33.95 97.58
N LEU A 340 116.25 -33.59 98.48
CA LEU A 340 114.96 -32.98 98.16
C LEU A 340 115.08 -31.65 97.40
N GLN A 341 116.11 -30.86 97.70
CA GLN A 341 116.37 -29.60 96.99
C GLN A 341 116.68 -29.83 95.50
N ASN A 342 117.45 -30.86 95.15
CA ASN A 342 117.80 -31.19 93.76
C ASN A 342 116.63 -31.80 92.97
N THR A 343 115.67 -32.44 93.64
CA THR A 343 114.43 -32.93 92.99
C THR A 343 113.47 -31.80 92.61
N VAL A 344 113.45 -30.71 93.37
CA VAL A 344 112.59 -29.54 93.04
C VAL A 344 113.05 -28.85 91.75
N ASP A 345 114.36 -28.76 91.51
CA ASP A 345 114.88 -28.14 90.29
C ASP A 345 114.60 -28.99 89.04
N LYS A 346 114.63 -30.33 89.14
CA LYS A 346 114.23 -31.23 88.04
C LYS A 346 112.74 -31.13 87.70
N ALA A 347 111.86 -31.08 88.70
CA ALA A 347 110.42 -30.97 88.48
C ALA A 347 110.04 -29.67 87.73
N ARG A 348 110.80 -28.58 87.95
CA ARG A 348 110.59 -27.31 87.23
C ARG A 348 110.94 -27.39 85.74
N GLU A 349 111.98 -28.14 85.37
CA GLU A 349 112.34 -28.36 83.97
C GLU A 349 111.31 -29.26 83.25
N GLU A 350 110.79 -30.27 83.94
CA GLU A 350 109.75 -31.16 83.42
C GLU A 350 108.44 -30.42 83.14
N LEU A 351 108.00 -29.54 84.05
CA LEU A 351 106.81 -28.70 83.86
C LEU A 351 106.94 -27.75 82.66
N ALA A 352 108.12 -27.14 82.48
CA ALA A 352 108.36 -26.22 81.37
C ALA A 352 108.28 -26.93 80.00
N SER A 353 108.77 -28.17 79.92
CA SER A 353 108.70 -29.00 78.72
C SER A 353 107.27 -29.43 78.39
N ALA A 354 106.51 -29.91 79.40
CA ALA A 354 105.13 -30.34 79.23
C ALA A 354 104.20 -29.20 78.79
N ALA A 355 104.37 -28.00 79.36
CA ALA A 355 103.59 -26.82 78.99
C ALA A 355 103.83 -26.37 77.53
N ALA A 356 105.08 -26.44 77.05
CA ALA A 356 105.39 -26.09 75.66
C ALA A 356 104.75 -27.06 74.66
N HIS A 357 104.73 -28.37 74.98
CA HIS A 357 104.13 -29.39 74.12
C HIS A 357 102.60 -29.28 74.03
N LEU A 358 101.93 -28.89 75.12
CA LEU A 358 100.48 -28.67 75.14
C LEU A 358 100.07 -27.53 74.18
N VAL A 359 100.79 -26.41 74.21
CA VAL A 359 100.49 -25.25 73.35
C VAL A 359 100.63 -25.59 71.86
N GLU A 360 101.63 -26.39 71.49
CA GLU A 360 101.81 -26.84 70.10
C GLU A 360 100.62 -27.68 69.61
N LEU A 361 100.12 -28.60 70.44
CA LEU A 361 99.00 -29.47 70.10
C LEU A 361 97.66 -28.71 70.06
N GLU A 362 97.44 -27.72 70.94
CA GLU A 362 96.24 -26.88 70.94
C GLU A 362 96.13 -26.04 69.65
N VAL A 363 97.24 -25.50 69.15
CA VAL A 363 97.27 -24.76 67.88
C VAL A 363 96.90 -25.66 66.70
N ARG A 364 97.47 -26.88 66.64
CA ARG A 364 97.17 -27.85 65.58
C ARG A 364 95.72 -28.32 65.62
N PHE A 365 95.17 -28.55 66.81
CA PHE A 365 93.76 -28.92 66.99
C PHE A 365 92.82 -27.83 66.47
N LYS A 366 93.12 -26.55 66.80
CA LYS A 366 92.29 -25.42 66.35
C LYS A 366 92.28 -25.24 64.84
N SER A 367 93.43 -25.40 64.17
CA SER A 367 93.50 -25.32 62.71
C SER A 367 92.68 -26.41 62.01
N GLU A 368 92.63 -27.61 62.59
CA GLU A 368 91.84 -28.70 62.02
C GLU A 368 90.34 -28.57 62.27
N GLU A 369 89.96 -28.04 63.43
CA GLU A 369 88.56 -27.73 63.74
C GLU A 369 87.97 -26.72 62.74
N ASP A 370 88.74 -25.68 62.39
CA ASP A 370 88.32 -24.66 61.43
C ASP A 370 88.23 -25.23 60.00
N ARG A 371 89.13 -26.14 59.60
CA ARG A 371 89.06 -26.87 58.31
C ARG A 371 87.78 -27.69 58.20
N VAL A 372 87.44 -28.47 59.24
CA VAL A 372 86.23 -29.31 59.27
C VAL A 372 84.97 -28.46 59.27
N SER A 373 84.94 -27.35 60.00
CA SER A 373 83.80 -26.42 60.02
C SER A 373 83.54 -25.76 58.66
N ALA A 374 84.60 -25.36 57.94
CA ALA A 374 84.47 -24.79 56.59
C ALA A 374 83.91 -25.81 55.59
N ALA A 375 84.36 -27.07 55.65
CA ALA A 375 83.84 -28.14 54.81
C ALA A 375 82.36 -28.46 55.10
N LEU A 376 81.93 -28.45 56.37
CA LEU A 376 80.52 -28.65 56.73
C LEU A 376 79.59 -27.54 56.22
N ARG A 377 80.05 -26.28 56.21
CA ARG A 377 79.29 -25.17 55.60
C ARG A 377 79.15 -25.33 54.09
N ALA A 378 80.22 -25.71 53.40
CA ALA A 378 80.17 -25.98 51.96
C ALA A 378 79.18 -27.11 51.61
N ILE A 379 79.08 -28.15 52.45
CA ILE A 379 78.09 -29.23 52.29
C ILE A 379 76.65 -28.72 52.52
N ALA A 380 76.44 -27.85 53.51
CA ALA A 380 75.11 -27.28 53.79
C ALA A 380 74.63 -26.36 52.65
N ASP A 381 75.49 -25.48 52.15
CA ASP A 381 75.20 -24.58 51.03
C ASP A 381 74.92 -25.37 49.74
N TYR A 382 75.69 -26.44 49.49
CA TYR A 382 75.44 -27.38 48.38
C TYR A 382 74.05 -28.01 48.50
N ARG A 383 73.70 -28.58 49.67
CA ARG A 383 72.38 -29.22 49.90
C ARG A 383 71.21 -28.25 49.71
N GLU A 384 71.32 -26.99 50.14
CA GLU A 384 70.29 -25.97 49.91
C GLU A 384 70.14 -25.65 48.40
N GLY A 385 71.27 -25.51 47.69
CA GLY A 385 71.31 -25.32 46.25
C GLY A 385 70.66 -26.47 45.47
N THR A 386 71.01 -27.71 45.83
CA THR A 386 70.44 -28.94 45.25
C THR A 386 68.93 -29.00 45.47
N ALA A 387 68.45 -28.72 46.69
CA ALA A 387 67.02 -28.73 47.01
C ALA A 387 66.22 -27.65 46.24
N ARG A 388 66.79 -26.44 46.05
CA ARG A 388 66.17 -25.39 45.22
C ARG A 388 66.06 -25.81 43.75
N GLN A 389 67.14 -26.33 43.16
CA GLN A 389 67.14 -26.76 41.76
C GLN A 389 66.21 -27.96 41.54
N GLU A 390 66.19 -28.93 42.46
CA GLU A 390 65.27 -30.07 42.40
C GLU A 390 63.80 -29.63 42.50
N GLY A 391 63.51 -28.65 43.37
CA GLY A 391 62.18 -28.03 43.45
C GLY A 391 61.78 -27.29 42.17
N HIS A 392 62.73 -26.57 41.54
CA HIS A 392 62.49 -25.87 40.27
C HIS A 392 62.22 -26.86 39.13
N ILE A 393 62.99 -27.95 39.02
CA ILE A 393 62.77 -29.02 38.05
C ILE A 393 61.40 -29.67 38.25
N LYS A 394 61.02 -30.03 39.48
CA LYS A 394 59.68 -30.59 39.79
C LYS A 394 58.54 -29.64 39.42
N SER A 395 58.72 -28.34 39.61
CA SER A 395 57.74 -27.32 39.23
C SER A 395 57.60 -27.18 37.71
N LEU A 396 58.72 -27.18 36.96
CA LEU A 396 58.70 -27.15 35.49
C LEU A 396 58.05 -28.42 34.93
N GLN A 397 58.36 -29.58 35.51
CA GLN A 397 57.81 -30.86 35.10
C GLN A 397 56.28 -30.91 35.30
N SER A 398 55.77 -30.40 36.43
CA SER A 398 54.32 -30.29 36.67
C SER A 398 53.62 -29.35 35.67
N ARG A 399 54.29 -28.26 35.24
CA ARG A 399 53.77 -27.35 34.20
C ARG A 399 53.72 -28.02 32.82
N ILE A 400 54.79 -28.73 32.46
CA ILE A 400 54.90 -29.50 31.21
C ILE A 400 53.77 -30.53 31.13
N ASP A 401 53.55 -31.30 32.19
CA ASP A 401 52.47 -32.30 32.26
C ASP A 401 51.08 -31.62 32.13
N GLY A 402 50.91 -30.45 32.76
CA GLY A 402 49.69 -29.64 32.64
C GLY A 402 49.44 -29.16 31.21
N TYR A 403 50.47 -28.65 30.53
CA TYR A 403 50.38 -28.23 29.14
C TYR A 403 50.13 -29.41 28.20
N ALA A 404 50.76 -30.57 28.42
CA ALA A 404 50.53 -31.77 27.64
C ALA A 404 49.07 -32.26 27.74
N SER A 405 48.49 -32.23 28.94
CA SER A 405 47.07 -32.57 29.15
C SER A 405 46.13 -31.56 28.47
N GLU A 406 46.45 -30.27 28.53
CA GLU A 406 45.64 -29.23 27.86
C GLU A 406 45.74 -29.36 26.33
N LEU A 407 46.92 -29.67 25.80
CA LEU A 407 47.14 -29.95 24.38
C LEU A 407 46.27 -31.12 23.91
N ALA A 408 46.25 -32.22 24.65
CA ALA A 408 45.44 -33.39 24.33
C ALA A 408 43.93 -33.04 24.31
N ARG A 409 43.49 -32.16 25.22
CA ARG A 409 42.10 -31.68 25.25
C ARG A 409 41.77 -30.80 24.05
N LEU A 410 42.67 -29.86 23.71
CA LEU A 410 42.48 -28.96 22.57
C LEU A 410 42.54 -29.69 21.23
N ASP A 411 43.48 -30.64 21.05
CA ASP A 411 43.57 -31.46 19.85
C ASP A 411 42.29 -32.29 19.65
N LYS A 412 41.73 -32.87 20.72
CA LYS A 412 40.44 -33.56 20.65
C LYS A 412 39.31 -32.61 20.24
N ALA A 413 39.24 -31.43 20.84
CA ALA A 413 38.22 -30.43 20.49
C ALA A 413 38.36 -29.97 19.03
N LEU A 414 39.58 -29.92 18.50
CA LEU A 414 39.88 -29.55 17.13
C LEU A 414 39.42 -30.62 16.14
N VAL A 415 39.64 -31.90 16.44
CA VAL A 415 39.09 -33.03 15.67
C VAL A 415 37.56 -33.00 15.66
N ASP A 416 36.93 -32.85 16.83
CA ASP A 416 35.47 -32.78 16.92
C ASP A 416 34.90 -31.58 16.12
N ALA A 417 35.59 -30.44 16.10
CA ALA A 417 35.20 -29.27 15.32
C ALA A 417 35.39 -29.48 13.80
N GLN A 418 36.43 -30.21 13.38
CA GLN A 418 36.65 -30.61 11.99
C GLN A 418 35.56 -31.56 11.48
N ASP A 419 35.18 -32.55 12.27
CA ASP A 419 34.08 -33.46 11.92
C ASP A 419 32.75 -32.71 11.73
N ARG A 420 32.47 -31.73 12.60
CA ARG A 420 31.29 -30.84 12.44
C ARG A 420 31.37 -30.00 11.17
N LEU A 421 32.54 -29.45 10.84
CA LEU A 421 32.73 -28.67 9.61
C LEU A 421 32.49 -29.54 8.37
N ASP A 422 33.01 -30.76 8.35
CA ASP A 422 32.85 -31.67 7.23
C ASP A 422 31.40 -32.13 7.08
N SER A 423 30.69 -32.39 8.18
CA SER A 423 29.24 -32.65 8.12
C SER A 423 28.48 -31.46 7.54
N ALA A 424 28.73 -30.25 8.06
CA ALA A 424 28.05 -29.04 7.59
C ALA A 424 28.34 -28.74 6.11
N LYS A 425 29.55 -29.03 5.63
CA LYS A 425 29.91 -28.92 4.20
C LYS A 425 29.16 -29.91 3.33
N ARG A 426 29.01 -31.17 3.78
CA ARG A 426 28.23 -32.19 3.05
C ARG A 426 26.76 -31.80 2.97
N ASP A 427 26.19 -31.35 4.09
CA ASP A 427 24.80 -30.89 4.14
C ASP A 427 24.58 -29.69 3.20
N PHE A 428 25.49 -28.71 3.23
CA PHE A 428 25.46 -27.57 2.32
C PHE A 428 25.54 -27.99 0.84
N ALA A 429 26.47 -28.87 0.48
CA ALA A 429 26.63 -29.36 -0.89
C ALA A 429 25.41 -30.17 -1.37
N SER A 430 24.77 -30.93 -0.47
CA SER A 430 23.53 -31.66 -0.79
C SER A 430 22.39 -30.68 -1.11
N LEU A 431 22.21 -29.65 -0.27
CA LEU A 431 21.18 -28.61 -0.47
C LEU A 431 21.43 -27.78 -1.74
N GLU A 432 22.70 -27.48 -2.05
CA GLU A 432 23.10 -26.80 -3.28
C GLU A 432 22.73 -27.63 -4.53
N SER A 433 22.98 -28.95 -4.49
CA SER A 433 22.60 -29.84 -5.59
C SER A 433 21.07 -29.97 -5.74
N GLU A 434 20.32 -29.91 -4.64
CA GLU A 434 18.86 -29.99 -4.67
C GLU A 434 18.23 -28.72 -5.27
N ILE A 435 18.74 -27.54 -4.90
CA ILE A 435 18.36 -26.25 -5.51
C ILE A 435 18.65 -26.26 -7.01
N ALA A 436 19.85 -26.69 -7.42
CA ALA A 436 20.21 -26.74 -8.84
C ALA A 436 19.29 -27.68 -9.65
N GLY A 437 18.82 -28.76 -9.03
CA GLY A 437 17.86 -29.69 -9.64
C GLY A 437 16.45 -29.09 -9.80
N LEU A 438 16.00 -28.32 -8.81
CA LEU A 438 14.69 -27.64 -8.84
C LEU A 438 14.67 -26.46 -9.81
N ASP A 439 15.74 -25.66 -9.85
CA ASP A 439 15.92 -24.52 -10.77
C ASP A 439 15.83 -24.97 -12.25
N ALA A 440 16.40 -26.13 -12.58
CA ALA A 440 16.27 -26.74 -13.90
C ALA A 440 14.82 -27.16 -14.24
N GLY A 441 14.03 -27.56 -13.23
CA GLY A 441 12.60 -27.87 -13.38
C GLY A 441 11.72 -26.63 -13.51
N GLU A 442 12.09 -25.52 -12.87
CA GLU A 442 11.35 -24.25 -12.84
C GLU A 442 11.20 -23.66 -14.24
N SER A 443 12.27 -23.68 -15.05
CA SER A 443 12.20 -23.22 -16.44
C SER A 443 11.12 -23.94 -17.27
N SER A 444 10.85 -25.21 -16.98
CA SER A 444 9.79 -25.95 -17.66
C SER A 444 8.38 -25.55 -17.16
N LEU A 445 8.23 -25.27 -15.86
CA LEU A 445 6.98 -24.83 -15.24
C LEU A 445 6.60 -23.42 -15.69
N ASP A 446 7.58 -22.51 -15.80
CA ASP A 446 7.39 -21.17 -16.35
C ASP A 446 6.88 -21.21 -17.80
N ALA A 447 7.46 -22.08 -18.62
CA ALA A 447 7.02 -22.27 -20.00
C ALA A 447 5.58 -22.80 -20.08
N GLU A 448 5.20 -23.74 -19.21
CA GLU A 448 3.82 -24.21 -19.10
C GLU A 448 2.87 -23.10 -18.63
N PHE A 449 3.26 -22.30 -17.62
CA PHE A 449 2.48 -21.19 -17.11
C PHE A 449 2.23 -20.12 -18.19
N GLU A 450 3.28 -19.67 -18.88
CA GLU A 450 3.13 -18.67 -19.94
C GLU A 450 2.29 -19.19 -21.12
N LYS A 451 2.40 -20.48 -21.45
CA LYS A 451 1.54 -21.12 -22.45
C LYS A 451 0.06 -21.05 -22.04
N HIS A 452 -0.28 -21.41 -20.81
CA HIS A 452 -1.66 -21.42 -20.33
C HIS A 452 -2.22 -20.00 -20.13
N LYS A 453 -1.39 -19.06 -19.69
CA LYS A 453 -1.73 -17.64 -19.58
C LYS A 453 -2.07 -17.03 -20.94
N SER A 454 -1.23 -17.27 -21.95
CA SER A 454 -1.47 -16.83 -23.33
C SER A 454 -2.76 -17.42 -23.92
N ALA A 455 -3.00 -18.72 -23.69
CA ALA A 455 -4.24 -19.38 -24.11
C ALA A 455 -5.49 -18.75 -23.44
N LEU A 456 -5.43 -18.48 -22.13
CA LEU A 456 -6.52 -17.85 -21.38
C LEU A 456 -6.82 -16.42 -21.86
N GLU A 457 -5.79 -15.61 -22.09
CA GLU A 457 -5.94 -14.26 -22.64
C GLU A 457 -6.53 -14.30 -24.06
N GLY A 458 -6.10 -15.26 -24.88
CA GLY A 458 -6.64 -15.52 -26.21
C GLY A 458 -8.15 -15.82 -26.18
N SER A 459 -8.58 -16.77 -25.35
CA SER A 459 -10.00 -17.12 -25.23
C SER A 459 -10.84 -15.98 -24.63
N LYS A 460 -10.30 -15.21 -23.66
CA LYS A 460 -10.97 -14.01 -23.11
C LYS A 460 -11.24 -12.96 -24.19
N LYS A 461 -10.23 -12.65 -25.01
CA LYS A 461 -10.34 -11.69 -26.10
C LYS A 461 -11.32 -12.16 -27.17
N ARG A 462 -11.32 -13.47 -27.48
CA ARG A 462 -12.27 -14.06 -28.42
C ARG A 462 -13.71 -13.96 -27.90
N ARG A 463 -13.94 -14.22 -26.61
CA ARG A 463 -15.25 -14.08 -25.97
C ARG A 463 -15.75 -12.64 -26.02
N GLU A 464 -14.89 -11.67 -25.71
CA GLU A 464 -15.24 -10.24 -25.74
C GLU A 464 -15.67 -9.81 -27.15
N ASN A 465 -14.91 -10.20 -28.19
CA ASN A 465 -15.27 -9.90 -29.57
C ASN A 465 -16.63 -10.54 -29.98
N LEU A 466 -16.87 -11.80 -29.61
CA LEU A 466 -18.16 -12.46 -29.88
C LEU A 466 -19.32 -11.81 -29.11
N ALA A 467 -19.11 -11.39 -27.86
CA ALA A 467 -20.12 -10.69 -27.07
C ALA A 467 -20.49 -9.33 -27.69
N ASP A 468 -19.50 -8.59 -28.20
CA ASP A 468 -19.74 -7.33 -28.91
C ASP A 468 -20.49 -7.54 -30.23
N GLN A 469 -20.16 -8.61 -30.97
CA GLN A 469 -20.88 -8.97 -32.19
C GLN A 469 -22.33 -9.37 -31.89
N LEU A 470 -22.56 -10.15 -30.82
CA LEU A 470 -23.90 -10.53 -30.38
C LEU A 470 -24.72 -9.30 -30.01
N ALA A 471 -24.16 -8.38 -29.21
CA ALA A 471 -24.86 -7.17 -28.80
C ALA A 471 -25.24 -6.27 -29.99
N LYS A 472 -24.42 -6.23 -31.05
CA LYS A 472 -24.76 -5.52 -32.30
C LYS A 472 -25.90 -6.22 -33.03
N ALA A 473 -25.80 -7.53 -33.23
CA ALA A 473 -26.83 -8.32 -33.91
C ALA A 473 -28.19 -8.29 -33.17
N GLU A 474 -28.18 -8.35 -31.83
CA GLU A 474 -29.40 -8.26 -31.01
C GLU A 474 -30.06 -6.88 -31.09
N ARG A 475 -29.28 -5.79 -31.18
CA ARG A 475 -29.81 -4.44 -31.40
C ARG A 475 -30.45 -4.32 -32.78
N GLU A 476 -29.80 -4.85 -33.81
CA GLU A 476 -30.35 -4.89 -35.17
C GLU A 476 -31.64 -5.71 -35.22
N ARG A 477 -31.66 -6.90 -34.59
CA ARG A 477 -32.85 -7.75 -34.47
C ARG A 477 -33.99 -7.00 -33.79
N SER A 478 -33.71 -6.36 -32.66
CA SER A 478 -34.71 -5.60 -31.89
C SER A 478 -35.24 -4.40 -32.68
N GLY A 479 -34.39 -3.72 -33.44
CA GLY A 479 -34.78 -2.62 -34.32
C GLY A 479 -35.67 -3.08 -35.48
N LEU A 480 -35.32 -4.19 -36.14
CA LEU A 480 -36.13 -4.79 -37.20
C LEU A 480 -37.46 -5.30 -36.67
N GLN A 481 -37.47 -5.95 -35.49
CA GLN A 481 -38.69 -6.41 -34.83
C GLN A 481 -39.63 -5.23 -34.53
N ALA A 482 -39.12 -4.17 -33.91
CA ALA A 482 -39.91 -2.97 -33.61
C ALA A 482 -40.47 -2.32 -34.89
N LYS A 483 -39.68 -2.32 -35.98
CA LYS A 483 -40.12 -1.82 -37.29
C LYS A 483 -41.25 -2.67 -37.88
N VAL A 484 -41.13 -4.00 -37.85
CA VAL A 484 -42.19 -4.92 -38.30
C VAL A 484 -43.46 -4.72 -37.48
N ASP A 485 -43.34 -4.64 -36.15
CA ASP A 485 -44.47 -4.45 -35.26
C ASP A 485 -45.16 -3.10 -35.48
N ALA A 486 -44.39 -2.02 -35.69
CA ALA A 486 -44.94 -0.71 -36.02
C ALA A 486 -45.68 -0.70 -37.37
N LEU A 487 -45.12 -1.35 -38.41
CA LEU A 487 -45.75 -1.47 -39.72
C LEU A 487 -47.05 -2.30 -39.65
N ARG A 488 -47.07 -3.37 -38.85
CA ARG A 488 -48.28 -4.17 -38.57
C ARG A 488 -49.33 -3.36 -37.82
N GLN A 489 -48.95 -2.56 -36.83
CA GLN A 489 -49.91 -1.68 -36.14
C GLN A 489 -50.51 -0.63 -37.07
N ALA A 490 -49.73 -0.12 -38.04
CA ALA A 490 -50.18 0.83 -39.05
C ALA A 490 -51.20 0.21 -40.03
N THR A 491 -51.13 -1.09 -40.34
CA THR A 491 -52.16 -1.78 -41.15
C THR A 491 -53.47 -2.03 -40.40
N LEU A 492 -53.44 -2.11 -39.06
CA LEU A 492 -54.63 -2.35 -38.22
C LEU A 492 -55.52 -1.11 -37.98
N HIS A 493 -55.00 0.12 -38.12
CA HIS A 493 -55.67 1.36 -37.69
C HIS A 493 -56.39 2.17 -38.79
N LYS A 494 -56.80 1.56 -39.91
CA LYS A 494 -57.71 2.23 -40.86
C LYS A 494 -59.18 1.91 -40.55
N ASP A 495 -59.73 2.71 -39.63
CA ASP A 495 -61.12 3.10 -39.27
C ASP A 495 -62.37 2.25 -39.60
N GLY A 496 -62.36 1.18 -40.41
CA GLY A 496 -63.53 0.30 -40.58
C GLY A 496 -63.25 -1.10 -41.16
N SER A 497 -62.17 -1.28 -41.91
CA SER A 497 -61.75 -2.61 -42.38
C SER A 497 -61.23 -3.49 -41.24
N GLY A 498 -60.54 -2.89 -40.25
CA GLY A 498 -60.06 -3.59 -39.05
C GLY A 498 -61.19 -4.17 -38.19
N ALA A 499 -62.27 -3.41 -37.97
CA ALA A 499 -63.43 -3.85 -37.18
C ALA A 499 -64.21 -5.00 -37.84
N LEU A 500 -64.17 -5.09 -39.17
CA LEU A 500 -64.76 -6.20 -39.90
C LEU A 500 -63.89 -7.45 -39.88
N LEU A 501 -62.57 -7.32 -39.90
CA LEU A 501 -61.65 -8.47 -39.79
C LEU A 501 -61.71 -9.15 -38.42
N THR A 502 -62.07 -8.42 -37.36
CA THR A 502 -62.25 -8.94 -36.00
C THR A 502 -63.71 -9.16 -35.60
N ASN A 503 -64.62 -9.32 -36.58
CA ASN A 503 -66.05 -9.38 -36.30
C ASN A 503 -66.45 -10.60 -35.43
N ASP A 504 -67.25 -10.36 -34.39
CA ASP A 504 -67.80 -11.42 -33.52
C ASP A 504 -69.02 -12.13 -34.12
N LYS A 505 -69.54 -11.64 -35.26
CA LYS A 505 -70.76 -12.15 -35.91
C LYS A 505 -70.52 -13.24 -36.96
N GLY A 506 -69.26 -13.66 -37.17
CA GLY A 506 -68.91 -14.76 -38.07
C GLY A 506 -69.11 -14.47 -39.55
N ILE A 507 -69.05 -13.20 -39.98
CA ILE A 507 -69.20 -12.83 -41.40
C ILE A 507 -67.96 -13.34 -42.16
N PRO A 508 -68.14 -14.13 -43.24
CA PRO A 508 -67.02 -14.74 -43.95
C PRO A 508 -66.27 -13.68 -44.78
N ILE A 509 -65.10 -13.26 -44.30
CA ILE A 509 -64.20 -12.34 -44.99
C ILE A 509 -62.90 -13.08 -45.33
N ARG A 510 -62.50 -13.06 -46.60
CA ARG A 510 -61.30 -13.77 -47.08
C ARG A 510 -59.99 -13.03 -46.81
N GLY A 511 -60.06 -11.72 -46.53
CA GLY A 511 -58.92 -10.83 -46.35
C GLY A 511 -59.08 -9.53 -47.12
N SER A 512 -58.13 -8.61 -46.98
CA SER A 512 -58.07 -7.41 -47.83
C SER A 512 -57.48 -7.74 -49.19
N VAL A 513 -57.83 -6.99 -50.23
CA VAL A 513 -57.24 -7.13 -51.57
C VAL A 513 -55.72 -7.04 -51.48
N ALA A 514 -55.18 -6.06 -50.73
CA ALA A 514 -53.74 -5.92 -50.50
C ALA A 514 -53.07 -7.16 -49.86
N SER A 515 -53.74 -7.90 -48.98
CA SER A 515 -53.19 -9.14 -48.39
C SER A 515 -53.31 -10.38 -49.27
N LEU A 516 -54.15 -10.33 -50.30
CA LEU A 516 -54.48 -11.48 -51.16
C LEU A 516 -53.76 -11.42 -52.52
N ILE A 517 -53.00 -10.36 -52.79
CA ILE A 517 -52.24 -10.17 -54.02
C ILE A 517 -50.75 -10.02 -53.70
N SER A 518 -49.89 -10.54 -54.56
CA SER A 518 -48.45 -10.28 -54.55
C SER A 518 -48.09 -9.55 -55.86
N VAL A 519 -47.40 -8.42 -55.72
CA VAL A 519 -47.03 -7.54 -56.83
C VAL A 519 -45.54 -7.68 -57.11
N GLU A 520 -45.16 -7.65 -58.39
CA GLU A 520 -43.75 -7.63 -58.79
C GLU A 520 -43.03 -6.39 -58.20
N ALA A 521 -41.83 -6.59 -57.66
CA ALA A 521 -41.07 -5.52 -56.99
C ALA A 521 -40.83 -4.32 -57.92
N GLY A 522 -41.13 -3.12 -57.43
CA GLY A 522 -41.04 -1.86 -58.17
C GLY A 522 -42.33 -1.44 -58.89
N TRP A 523 -43.40 -2.24 -58.82
CA TRP A 523 -44.72 -1.93 -59.38
C TRP A 523 -45.82 -1.74 -58.33
N GLU A 524 -45.47 -1.75 -57.04
CA GLU A 524 -46.43 -1.67 -55.92
C GLU A 524 -47.22 -0.34 -55.95
N SER A 525 -46.55 0.78 -56.18
CA SER A 525 -47.17 2.10 -56.30
C SER A 525 -48.07 2.19 -57.54
N ALA A 526 -47.66 1.58 -58.64
CA ALA A 526 -48.44 1.52 -59.88
C ALA A 526 -49.74 0.71 -59.70
N VAL A 527 -49.67 -0.46 -59.08
CA VAL A 527 -50.83 -1.31 -58.82
C VAL A 527 -51.76 -0.68 -57.78
N SER A 528 -51.20 -0.06 -56.74
CA SER A 528 -51.95 0.73 -55.77
C SER A 528 -52.72 1.87 -56.42
N ALA A 529 -52.06 2.66 -57.27
CA ALA A 529 -52.68 3.78 -57.97
C ALA A 529 -53.79 3.34 -58.94
N ALA A 530 -53.60 2.17 -59.59
CA ALA A 530 -54.59 1.59 -60.50
C ALA A 530 -55.84 1.09 -59.76
N LEU A 531 -55.66 0.39 -58.63
CA LEU A 531 -56.76 -0.13 -57.82
C LEU A 531 -57.45 0.95 -56.98
N GLY A 532 -56.73 2.02 -56.61
CA GLY A 532 -57.27 3.13 -55.84
C GLY A 532 -57.85 2.65 -54.50
N GLN A 533 -59.10 3.03 -54.20
CA GLN A 533 -59.76 2.65 -52.94
C GLN A 533 -60.00 1.13 -52.82
N ILE A 534 -60.12 0.43 -53.96
CA ILE A 534 -60.34 -1.02 -54.03
C ILE A 534 -59.12 -1.79 -53.49
N SER A 535 -57.93 -1.18 -53.43
CA SER A 535 -56.74 -1.80 -52.83
C SER A 535 -56.93 -2.12 -51.34
N ASP A 536 -57.72 -1.28 -50.64
CA ASP A 536 -58.05 -1.42 -49.23
C ASP A 536 -59.35 -2.23 -49.00
N ALA A 537 -60.01 -2.71 -50.07
CA ALA A 537 -61.29 -3.41 -49.97
C ALA A 537 -61.18 -4.81 -49.35
N LEU A 538 -62.19 -5.23 -48.59
CA LEU A 538 -62.29 -6.57 -48.03
C LEU A 538 -63.05 -7.50 -48.98
N VAL A 539 -62.51 -8.70 -49.20
CA VAL A 539 -63.07 -9.68 -50.11
C VAL A 539 -64.09 -10.55 -49.38
N VAL A 540 -65.33 -10.55 -49.88
CA VAL A 540 -66.45 -11.36 -49.38
C VAL A 540 -66.99 -12.30 -50.46
N PRO A 541 -67.46 -13.50 -50.10
CA PRO A 541 -67.87 -14.49 -51.09
C PRO A 541 -69.21 -14.14 -51.73
N GLU A 542 -70.20 -13.63 -50.99
CA GLU A 542 -71.54 -13.32 -51.51
C GLU A 542 -72.01 -11.89 -51.22
N LEU A 543 -73.04 -11.44 -51.96
CA LEU A 543 -73.68 -10.14 -51.75
C LEU A 543 -74.39 -10.04 -50.39
N SER A 544 -74.91 -11.16 -49.89
CA SER A 544 -75.50 -11.30 -48.55
C SER A 544 -74.49 -10.92 -47.45
N ASP A 545 -73.26 -11.40 -47.57
CA ASP A 545 -72.16 -11.11 -46.63
C ASP A 545 -71.74 -9.64 -46.68
N ALA A 546 -71.72 -9.04 -47.88
CA ALA A 546 -71.42 -7.62 -48.03
C ALA A 546 -72.45 -6.74 -47.31
N ILE A 547 -73.73 -7.09 -47.43
CA ILE A 547 -74.83 -6.36 -46.76
C ILE A 547 -74.73 -6.55 -45.24
N ALA A 548 -74.42 -7.76 -44.76
CA ALA A 548 -74.23 -8.04 -43.34
C ALA A 548 -73.06 -7.22 -42.76
N ALA A 549 -71.94 -7.14 -43.48
CA ALA A 549 -70.76 -6.37 -43.07
C ALA A 549 -71.05 -4.85 -43.02
N LEU A 550 -71.73 -4.29 -44.03
CA LEU A 550 -72.13 -2.88 -44.01
C LEU A 550 -73.14 -2.56 -42.90
N THR A 551 -74.04 -3.49 -42.61
CA THR A 551 -75.01 -3.34 -41.51
C THR A 551 -74.30 -3.36 -40.15
N LEU A 552 -73.30 -4.22 -39.99
CA LEU A 552 -72.47 -4.27 -38.79
C LEU A 552 -71.75 -2.93 -38.57
N LEU A 553 -71.04 -2.42 -39.58
CA LEU A 553 -70.34 -1.13 -39.51
C LEU A 553 -71.24 0.05 -39.14
N LYS A 554 -72.45 0.09 -39.72
CA LYS A 554 -73.46 1.12 -39.39
C LYS A 554 -73.97 0.99 -37.97
N SER A 555 -74.18 -0.24 -37.49
CA SER A 555 -74.68 -0.49 -36.13
C SER A 555 -73.65 -0.17 -35.03
N SER A 556 -72.36 -0.34 -35.33
CA SER A 556 -71.27 -0.13 -34.38
C SER A 556 -70.56 1.22 -34.55
N ALA A 557 -71.02 2.07 -35.48
CA ALA A 557 -70.40 3.35 -35.85
C ALA A 557 -68.89 3.25 -36.09
N SER A 558 -68.42 2.09 -36.59
CA SER A 558 -67.00 1.75 -36.71
C SER A 558 -66.45 2.13 -38.08
N GLY A 559 -66.77 3.33 -38.56
CA GLY A 559 -66.27 3.89 -39.82
C GLY A 559 -66.78 3.22 -41.10
N SER A 560 -66.00 3.34 -42.18
CA SER A 560 -66.36 2.90 -43.53
C SER A 560 -65.34 1.90 -44.09
N ALA A 561 -65.81 0.88 -44.79
CA ALA A 561 -64.97 -0.08 -45.53
C ALA A 561 -65.54 -0.32 -46.93
N GLU A 562 -64.67 -0.56 -47.89
CA GLU A 562 -65.04 -1.01 -49.24
C GLU A 562 -65.04 -2.54 -49.28
N LEU A 563 -66.01 -3.15 -49.97
CA LEU A 563 -66.19 -4.60 -50.01
C LEU A 563 -66.20 -5.09 -51.47
N LEU A 564 -65.41 -6.12 -51.76
CA LEU A 564 -65.30 -6.74 -53.08
C LEU A 564 -65.97 -8.11 -53.05
N ILE A 565 -66.98 -8.31 -53.91
CA ILE A 565 -67.76 -9.56 -53.98
C ILE A 565 -67.23 -10.45 -55.08
N VAL A 566 -66.96 -11.72 -54.75
CA VAL A 566 -66.45 -12.75 -55.67
C VAL A 566 -67.61 -13.54 -56.30
N THR A 567 -68.52 -12.87 -57.02
CA THR A 567 -69.59 -13.56 -57.77
C THR A 567 -69.65 -13.13 -59.24
N GLY A 568 -69.84 -14.14 -60.11
CA GLY A 568 -69.53 -14.10 -61.54
C GLY A 568 -70.32 -13.10 -62.39
N SER A 569 -69.57 -12.37 -63.22
CA SER A 569 -70.04 -11.81 -64.48
C SER A 569 -68.93 -11.99 -65.51
N GLN A 570 -69.23 -12.68 -66.61
CA GLN A 570 -68.31 -12.90 -67.72
C GLN A 570 -68.32 -11.69 -68.65
N GLU A 571 -67.60 -10.64 -68.28
CA GLU A 571 -67.19 -9.60 -69.23
C GLU A 571 -65.78 -9.92 -69.72
N SER A 572 -65.63 -10.05 -71.04
CA SER A 572 -64.32 -10.29 -71.66
C SER A 572 -63.41 -9.09 -71.41
N PRO A 573 -62.18 -9.27 -70.87
CA PRO A 573 -61.25 -8.17 -70.69
C PRO A 573 -60.88 -7.55 -72.04
N ILE A 574 -60.62 -6.24 -72.04
CA ILE A 574 -60.16 -5.52 -73.23
C ILE A 574 -58.83 -6.13 -73.68
N ASN A 575 -58.76 -6.60 -74.93
CA ASN A 575 -57.54 -7.19 -75.47
C ASN A 575 -56.46 -6.11 -75.65
N ILE A 576 -55.37 -6.22 -74.90
CA ILE A 576 -54.23 -5.31 -74.97
C ILE A 576 -53.26 -5.86 -76.04
N PRO A 577 -52.96 -5.10 -77.11
CA PRO A 577 -52.04 -5.54 -78.16
C PRO A 577 -50.64 -5.85 -77.60
N GLY A 578 -49.94 -6.83 -78.19
CA GLY A 578 -48.70 -7.39 -77.64
C GLY A 578 -47.48 -6.46 -77.57
N ASN A 579 -47.59 -5.21 -78.05
CA ASN A 579 -46.60 -4.16 -77.88
C ASN A 579 -46.73 -3.41 -76.53
N PHE A 580 -47.77 -3.70 -75.74
CA PHE A 580 -48.01 -3.10 -74.44
C PHE A 580 -48.07 -4.17 -73.34
N THR A 581 -47.51 -3.86 -72.17
CA THR A 581 -47.57 -4.76 -71.01
C THR A 581 -48.82 -4.47 -70.19
N ALA A 582 -49.71 -5.44 -70.06
CA ALA A 582 -50.87 -5.32 -69.20
C ALA A 582 -50.44 -5.20 -67.73
N LEU A 583 -50.97 -4.23 -66.98
CA LEU A 583 -50.62 -4.09 -65.56
C LEU A 583 -51.05 -5.34 -64.75
N ALA A 584 -52.10 -6.03 -65.19
CA ALA A 584 -52.56 -7.28 -64.59
C ALA A 584 -51.51 -8.41 -64.60
N SER A 585 -50.53 -8.40 -65.52
CA SER A 585 -49.47 -9.43 -65.54
C SER A 585 -48.41 -9.23 -64.46
N LYS A 586 -48.38 -8.05 -63.81
CA LYS A 586 -47.50 -7.70 -62.70
C LYS A 586 -48.07 -8.05 -61.33
N VAL A 587 -49.27 -8.64 -61.30
CA VAL A 587 -49.99 -9.01 -60.08
C VAL A 587 -50.32 -10.50 -60.11
N SER A 588 -50.02 -11.19 -59.01
CA SER A 588 -50.34 -12.61 -58.83
C SER A 588 -51.25 -12.81 -57.62
N SER A 589 -52.22 -13.73 -57.72
CA SER A 589 -53.09 -14.11 -56.59
C SER A 589 -53.66 -15.51 -56.82
N SER A 590 -53.72 -16.30 -55.76
CA SER A 590 -54.39 -17.62 -55.75
C SER A 590 -55.91 -17.51 -55.62
N THR A 591 -56.41 -16.41 -55.00
CA THR A 591 -57.81 -16.26 -54.60
C THR A 591 -58.59 -15.32 -55.53
N LEU A 592 -57.91 -14.34 -56.14
CA LEU A 592 -58.50 -13.29 -56.98
C LEU A 592 -58.12 -13.43 -58.47
N SER A 593 -57.62 -14.60 -58.88
CA SER A 593 -57.10 -14.84 -60.24
C SER A 593 -58.10 -14.54 -61.36
N SER A 594 -59.41 -14.74 -61.12
CA SER A 594 -60.47 -14.45 -62.08
C SER A 594 -60.92 -12.98 -62.10
N ILE A 595 -60.62 -12.21 -61.03
CA ILE A 595 -61.10 -10.83 -60.84
C ILE A 595 -60.03 -9.80 -61.17
N ILE A 596 -58.75 -10.09 -60.89
CA ILE A 596 -57.64 -9.15 -61.15
C ILE A 596 -57.58 -8.69 -62.62
N PRO A 597 -57.68 -9.59 -63.63
CA PRO A 597 -57.69 -9.16 -65.03
C PRO A 597 -58.88 -8.26 -65.40
N ARG A 598 -59.98 -8.34 -64.63
CA ARG A 598 -61.17 -7.49 -64.79
C ARG A 598 -60.98 -6.13 -64.13
N LEU A 599 -60.53 -6.10 -62.88
CA LEU A 599 -60.28 -4.85 -62.15
C LEU A 599 -59.21 -3.99 -62.84
N LEU A 600 -58.19 -4.63 -63.39
CA LEU A 600 -57.10 -3.98 -64.13
C LEU A 600 -57.32 -4.02 -65.65
N SER A 601 -58.56 -4.21 -66.11
CA SER A 601 -58.86 -4.25 -67.55
C SER A 601 -58.63 -2.90 -68.20
N GLY A 602 -57.84 -2.87 -69.28
CA GLY A 602 -57.46 -1.63 -69.97
C GLY A 602 -56.36 -0.82 -69.27
N TYR A 603 -55.79 -1.30 -68.16
CA TYR A 603 -54.62 -0.71 -67.52
C TYR A 603 -53.32 -1.25 -68.13
N VAL A 604 -52.46 -0.33 -68.58
CA VAL A 604 -51.18 -0.64 -69.23
C VAL A 604 -50.03 -0.09 -68.38
N ALA A 605 -49.02 -0.91 -68.17
CA ALA A 605 -47.80 -0.54 -67.47
C ALA A 605 -46.93 0.36 -68.37
N ALA A 606 -46.56 1.53 -67.86
CA ALA A 606 -45.65 2.49 -68.50
C ALA A 606 -44.41 2.68 -67.62
N GLU A 607 -43.23 2.80 -68.22
CA GLU A 607 -41.99 3.02 -67.47
C GLU A 607 -41.85 4.49 -67.07
N THR A 608 -42.27 5.42 -67.94
CA THR A 608 -42.21 6.87 -67.70
C THR A 608 -43.52 7.60 -68.05
N LEU A 609 -43.65 8.85 -67.59
CA LEU A 609 -44.78 9.73 -67.95
C LEU A 609 -44.88 9.98 -69.47
N ASN A 610 -43.75 10.00 -70.18
CA ASN A 610 -43.72 10.16 -71.63
C ASN A 610 -44.29 8.91 -72.33
N ASP A 611 -43.96 7.72 -71.82
CA ASP A 611 -44.54 6.47 -72.33
C ASP A 611 -46.04 6.44 -72.07
N ALA A 612 -46.48 6.87 -70.89
CA ALA A 612 -47.88 6.96 -70.53
C ALA A 612 -48.66 7.92 -71.47
N TYR A 613 -48.04 9.04 -71.85
CA TYR A 613 -48.61 9.98 -72.81
C TYR A 613 -48.80 9.36 -74.21
N GLU A 614 -47.80 8.67 -74.76
CA GLU A 614 -47.91 8.03 -76.08
C GLU A 614 -48.94 6.90 -76.10
N ILE A 615 -49.03 6.11 -75.02
CA ILE A 615 -50.02 5.05 -74.86
C ILE A 615 -51.44 5.63 -74.86
N ALA A 616 -51.68 6.67 -74.04
CA ALA A 616 -52.99 7.30 -73.91
C ALA A 616 -53.43 8.06 -75.18
N ARG A 617 -52.48 8.65 -75.92
CA ARG A 617 -52.75 9.35 -77.19
C ARG A 617 -53.11 8.38 -78.32
N THR A 618 -52.39 7.27 -78.42
CA THR A 618 -52.55 6.30 -79.52
C THR A 618 -53.77 5.40 -79.30
N ASN A 619 -54.10 5.11 -78.04
CA ASN A 619 -55.22 4.24 -77.67
C ASN A 619 -56.09 4.90 -76.58
N PRO A 620 -57.09 5.71 -76.97
CA PRO A 620 -57.93 6.45 -76.01
C PRO A 620 -58.71 5.56 -75.02
N ALA A 621 -58.84 4.27 -75.32
CA ALA A 621 -59.52 3.29 -74.48
C ALA A 621 -58.68 2.78 -73.29
N PHE A 622 -57.35 2.96 -73.32
CA PHE A 622 -56.42 2.48 -72.30
C PHE A 622 -56.10 3.55 -71.24
N ILE A 623 -55.70 3.07 -70.07
CA ILE A 623 -55.21 3.86 -68.96
C ILE A 623 -53.77 3.44 -68.70
N ALA A 624 -52.82 4.33 -68.96
CA ALA A 624 -51.41 4.07 -68.69
C ALA A 624 -51.07 4.41 -67.23
N VAL A 625 -50.27 3.58 -66.58
CA VAL A 625 -49.82 3.78 -65.20
C VAL A 625 -48.30 3.65 -65.10
N THR A 626 -47.64 4.68 -64.56
CA THR A 626 -46.18 4.70 -64.36
C THR A 626 -45.77 3.91 -63.11
N ARG A 627 -44.48 3.54 -63.00
CA ARG A 627 -43.94 2.91 -61.78
C ARG A 627 -44.17 3.72 -60.51
N ASP A 628 -44.12 5.05 -60.63
CA ASP A 628 -44.32 5.99 -59.52
C ASP A 628 -45.81 6.16 -59.15
N GLY A 629 -46.73 5.53 -59.88
CA GLY A 629 -48.16 5.56 -59.60
C GLY A 629 -48.94 6.67 -60.30
N ASP A 630 -48.38 7.31 -61.33
CA ASP A 630 -49.13 8.29 -62.13
C ASP A 630 -50.05 7.58 -63.12
N VAL A 631 -51.32 7.95 -63.12
CA VAL A 631 -52.39 7.37 -63.94
C VAL A 631 -52.83 8.38 -65.00
N VAL A 632 -52.75 8.01 -66.28
CA VAL A 632 -53.10 8.88 -67.43
C VAL A 632 -53.95 8.11 -68.44
N GLY A 633 -55.16 8.58 -68.73
CA GLY A 633 -56.03 7.96 -69.74
C GLY A 633 -57.52 8.31 -69.59
N ARG A 634 -58.33 8.03 -70.62
CA ARG A 634 -59.78 8.28 -70.66
C ARG A 634 -60.19 9.70 -70.20
N GLY A 635 -59.44 10.71 -70.63
CA GLY A 635 -59.69 12.13 -70.29
C GLY A 635 -59.37 12.51 -68.83
N ARG A 636 -58.68 11.65 -68.07
CA ARG A 636 -58.27 11.90 -66.69
C ARG A 636 -56.77 11.71 -66.53
N ALA A 637 -56.16 12.55 -65.69
CA ALA A 637 -54.82 12.34 -65.16
C ALA A 637 -54.84 12.46 -63.63
N ARG A 638 -54.12 11.59 -62.94
CA ARG A 638 -53.93 11.59 -61.48
C ARG A 638 -52.48 11.22 -61.20
N GLY A 639 -51.76 12.07 -60.50
CA GLY A 639 -50.34 11.87 -60.19
C GLY A 639 -49.83 12.93 -59.22
N GLY A 640 -48.62 12.74 -58.69
CA GLY A 640 -47.97 13.65 -57.73
C GLY A 640 -47.43 12.94 -56.48
N SER A 641 -46.64 13.67 -55.67
CA SER A 641 -46.01 13.14 -54.45
C SER A 641 -47.03 13.00 -53.30
N THR A 642 -47.81 11.93 -53.27
CA THR A 642 -48.65 11.59 -52.11
C THR A 642 -47.81 10.96 -50.99
N THR A 643 -47.89 11.54 -49.79
CA THR A 643 -47.26 11.07 -48.55
C THR A 643 -47.99 9.90 -47.88
N SER A 644 -49.13 9.44 -48.42
CA SER A 644 -49.87 8.31 -47.89
C SER A 644 -49.39 7.01 -48.54
N THR A 645 -48.55 6.25 -47.83
CA THR A 645 -48.13 4.91 -48.24
C THR A 645 -49.33 3.99 -48.33
N SER A 646 -49.39 3.22 -49.42
CA SER A 646 -50.50 2.30 -49.65
C SER A 646 -50.39 1.04 -48.80
N LEU A 647 -51.50 0.34 -48.58
CA LEU A 647 -51.52 -0.90 -47.79
C LEU A 647 -50.72 -2.02 -48.48
N ILE A 648 -50.63 -1.98 -49.82
CA ILE A 648 -49.79 -2.85 -50.64
C ILE A 648 -48.30 -2.57 -50.38
N GLU A 649 -47.88 -1.30 -50.39
CA GLU A 649 -46.50 -0.91 -50.08
C GLU A 649 -46.10 -1.29 -48.65
N ILE A 650 -46.99 -1.07 -47.67
CA ILE A 650 -46.74 -1.43 -46.27
C ILE A 650 -46.59 -2.95 -46.11
N THR A 651 -47.43 -3.74 -46.78
CA THR A 651 -47.36 -5.22 -46.75
C THR A 651 -46.05 -5.72 -47.36
N ALA A 652 -45.63 -5.16 -48.49
CA ALA A 652 -44.33 -5.48 -49.11
C ALA A 652 -43.12 -5.03 -48.26
N MET A 653 -43.25 -3.96 -47.46
CA MET A 653 -42.23 -3.54 -46.49
C MET A 653 -42.15 -4.47 -45.28
N ILE A 654 -43.29 -5.01 -44.82
CA ILE A 654 -43.36 -6.01 -43.76
C ILE A 654 -42.65 -7.29 -44.21
N GLU A 655 -43.01 -7.86 -45.36
CA GLU A 655 -42.39 -9.09 -45.88
C GLU A 655 -40.86 -8.98 -46.01
N ARG A 656 -40.36 -7.86 -46.57
CA ARG A 656 -38.92 -7.61 -46.66
C ARG A 656 -38.25 -7.52 -45.29
N SER A 657 -38.86 -6.81 -44.36
CA SER A 657 -38.30 -6.63 -43.00
C SER A 657 -38.34 -7.94 -42.21
N GLU A 658 -39.31 -8.83 -42.46
CA GLU A 658 -39.39 -10.16 -41.84
C GLU A 658 -38.30 -11.12 -42.36
N VAL A 659 -37.97 -11.07 -43.65
CA VAL A 659 -36.85 -11.83 -44.22
C VAL A 659 -35.52 -11.37 -43.60
N GLU A 660 -35.30 -10.06 -43.49
CA GLU A 660 -34.12 -9.50 -42.84
C GLU A 660 -34.04 -9.88 -41.35
N LEU A 661 -35.17 -9.77 -40.64
CA LEU A 661 -35.28 -10.15 -39.23
C LEU A 661 -34.93 -11.63 -39.02
N SER A 662 -35.45 -12.51 -39.87
CA SER A 662 -35.12 -13.94 -39.84
C SER A 662 -33.62 -14.16 -40.02
N ARG A 663 -32.99 -13.52 -41.02
CA ARG A 663 -31.54 -13.63 -41.24
C ARG A 663 -30.74 -13.20 -40.01
N VAL A 664 -31.05 -12.03 -39.45
CA VAL A 664 -30.35 -11.50 -38.26
C VAL A 664 -30.59 -12.38 -37.03
N SER A 665 -31.77 -12.98 -36.89
CA SER A 665 -32.05 -13.95 -35.82
C SER A 665 -31.17 -15.19 -35.93
N HIS A 666 -31.01 -15.76 -37.13
CA HIS A 666 -30.10 -16.89 -37.34
C HIS A 666 -28.64 -16.53 -37.05
N ASP A 667 -28.20 -15.31 -37.41
CA ASP A 667 -26.86 -14.82 -37.06
C ASP A 667 -26.67 -14.68 -35.54
N CYS A 668 -27.68 -14.19 -34.81
CA CYS A 668 -27.66 -14.15 -33.35
C CYS A 668 -27.51 -15.55 -32.75
N ASP A 669 -28.28 -16.53 -33.22
CA ASP A 669 -28.25 -17.90 -32.72
C ASP A 669 -26.89 -18.57 -32.98
N ARG A 670 -26.30 -18.35 -34.17
CA ARG A 670 -24.95 -18.82 -34.49
C ARG A 670 -23.91 -18.23 -33.54
N ILE A 671 -23.92 -16.91 -33.35
CA ILE A 671 -22.96 -16.23 -32.46
C ILE A 671 -23.15 -16.71 -31.01
N HIS A 672 -24.40 -16.93 -30.58
CA HIS A 672 -24.69 -17.46 -29.25
C HIS A 672 -24.10 -18.86 -29.05
N PHE A 673 -24.21 -19.74 -30.07
CA PHE A 673 -23.59 -21.05 -30.05
C PHE A 673 -22.05 -20.96 -29.97
N ASP A 674 -21.43 -20.10 -30.79
CA ASP A 674 -19.97 -19.87 -30.76
C ASP A 674 -19.50 -19.34 -29.39
N LEU A 675 -20.30 -18.47 -28.76
CA LEU A 675 -20.02 -17.92 -27.43
C LEU A 675 -20.05 -19.02 -26.36
N SER A 676 -20.99 -19.96 -26.44
CA SER A 676 -21.06 -21.12 -25.54
C SER A 676 -19.84 -22.04 -25.68
N ALA A 677 -19.32 -22.23 -26.90
CA ALA A 677 -18.12 -23.01 -27.16
C ALA A 677 -16.87 -22.33 -26.57
N VAL A 678 -16.74 -21.01 -26.77
CA VAL A 678 -15.63 -20.23 -26.21
C VAL A 678 -15.70 -20.13 -24.68
N ASP A 679 -16.89 -20.09 -24.09
CA ASP A 679 -17.03 -20.11 -22.62
C ASP A 679 -16.55 -21.43 -22.01
N ASN A 680 -16.79 -22.57 -22.70
CA ASN A 680 -16.24 -23.86 -22.27
C ASN A 680 -14.71 -23.90 -22.42
N GLU A 681 -14.18 -23.40 -23.53
CA GLU A 681 -12.74 -23.27 -23.74
C GLU A 681 -12.08 -22.37 -22.67
N LEU A 682 -12.72 -21.25 -22.33
CA LEU A 682 -12.27 -20.33 -21.30
C LEU A 682 -12.24 -20.97 -19.93
N ARG A 683 -13.24 -21.80 -19.58
CA ARG A 683 -13.23 -22.58 -18.33
C ARG A 683 -12.08 -23.59 -18.29
N GLN A 684 -11.81 -24.29 -19.39
CA GLN A 684 -10.70 -25.24 -19.47
C GLN A 684 -9.34 -24.54 -19.36
N ASN A 685 -9.17 -23.42 -20.08
CA ASN A 685 -7.94 -22.63 -20.01
C ASN A 685 -7.75 -21.97 -18.64
N GLN A 686 -8.83 -21.55 -17.97
CA GLN A 686 -8.76 -21.03 -16.60
C GLN A 686 -8.32 -22.14 -15.63
N LEU A 687 -8.90 -23.35 -15.72
CA LEU A 687 -8.50 -24.48 -14.88
C LEU A 687 -7.02 -24.85 -15.09
N ALA A 688 -6.57 -24.92 -16.34
CA ALA A 688 -5.18 -25.24 -16.67
C ALA A 688 -4.22 -24.14 -16.20
N TYR A 689 -4.61 -22.87 -16.31
CA TYR A 689 -3.87 -21.73 -15.77
C TYR A 689 -3.74 -21.82 -14.23
N ASP A 690 -4.84 -22.08 -13.53
CA ASP A 690 -4.83 -22.20 -12.05
C ASP A 690 -3.96 -23.37 -11.58
N GLN A 691 -3.98 -24.50 -12.31
CA GLN A 691 -3.11 -25.65 -12.03
C GLN A 691 -1.63 -25.34 -12.26
N ALA A 692 -1.29 -24.68 -13.39
CA ALA A 692 0.08 -24.28 -13.69
C ALA A 692 0.61 -23.27 -12.66
N LEU A 693 -0.21 -22.27 -12.28
CA LEU A 693 0.13 -21.29 -11.26
C LEU A 693 0.35 -21.94 -9.89
N THR A 694 -0.47 -22.93 -9.53
CA THR A 694 -0.30 -23.66 -8.26
C THR A 694 1.02 -24.44 -8.24
N ARG A 695 1.36 -25.15 -9.34
CA ARG A 695 2.64 -25.87 -9.44
C ARG A 695 3.85 -24.93 -9.38
N LEU A 696 3.76 -23.76 -10.02
CA LEU A 696 4.81 -22.76 -9.97
C LEU A 696 5.02 -22.25 -8.53
N ASN A 697 3.94 -21.82 -7.86
CA ASN A 697 4.01 -21.37 -6.47
C ASN A 697 4.53 -22.47 -5.51
N GLU A 698 4.16 -23.74 -5.73
CA GLU A 698 4.68 -24.87 -4.96
C GLU A 698 6.18 -25.09 -5.18
N SER A 699 6.68 -24.87 -6.39
CA SER A 699 8.12 -24.90 -6.71
C SER A 699 8.86 -23.75 -6.02
N ASP A 700 8.35 -22.52 -6.15
CA ASP A 700 8.93 -21.33 -5.52
C ASP A 700 9.00 -21.48 -4.00
N ALA A 701 7.96 -22.02 -3.38
CA ALA A 701 7.91 -22.26 -1.94
C ALA A 701 8.96 -23.30 -1.50
N LYS A 702 9.17 -24.37 -2.30
CA LYS A 702 10.21 -25.37 -2.04
C LYS A 702 11.61 -24.76 -2.20
N MET A 703 11.83 -24.00 -3.26
CA MET A 703 13.10 -23.29 -3.52
C MET A 703 13.43 -22.33 -2.38
N ALA A 704 12.46 -21.54 -1.92
CA ALA A 704 12.63 -20.64 -0.78
C ALA A 704 12.97 -21.40 0.51
N GLY A 705 12.28 -22.52 0.78
CA GLY A 705 12.55 -23.36 1.94
C GLY A 705 13.96 -23.96 1.94
N ILE A 706 14.43 -24.47 0.78
CA ILE A 706 15.78 -25.03 0.66
C ILE A 706 16.84 -23.91 0.70
N ALA A 707 16.56 -22.73 0.12
CA ALA A 707 17.45 -21.58 0.21
C ALA A 707 17.65 -21.11 1.67
N GLU A 708 16.60 -21.13 2.49
CA GLU A 708 16.70 -20.84 3.93
C GLU A 708 17.55 -21.89 4.67
N GLN A 709 17.33 -23.18 4.38
CA GLN A 709 18.14 -24.27 4.92
C GLN A 709 19.61 -24.16 4.48
N MET A 710 19.87 -23.80 3.22
CA MET A 710 21.21 -23.59 2.69
C MET A 710 21.90 -22.39 3.34
N ALA A 711 21.17 -21.30 3.62
CA ALA A 711 21.70 -20.17 4.36
C ALA A 711 22.09 -20.56 5.80
N ALA A 712 21.26 -21.35 6.47
CA ALA A 712 21.55 -21.88 7.81
C ALA A 712 22.77 -22.81 7.80
N ALA A 713 22.82 -23.76 6.86
CA ALA A 713 23.97 -24.66 6.68
C ALA A 713 25.26 -23.87 6.36
N GLY A 714 25.18 -22.85 5.52
CA GLY A 714 26.31 -21.97 5.20
C GLY A 714 26.79 -21.14 6.40
N GLN A 715 25.89 -20.74 7.30
CA GLN A 715 26.25 -20.13 8.57
C GLN A 715 26.93 -21.14 9.51
N SER A 716 26.42 -22.38 9.58
CA SER A 716 27.07 -23.45 10.35
C SER A 716 28.49 -23.72 9.85
N VAL A 717 28.72 -23.79 8.53
CA VAL A 717 30.06 -23.93 7.93
C VAL A 717 30.99 -22.79 8.37
N ARG A 718 30.54 -21.53 8.28
CA ARG A 718 31.34 -20.37 8.72
C ARG A 718 31.67 -20.42 10.21
N SER A 719 30.70 -20.80 11.04
CA SER A 719 30.87 -20.85 12.50
C SER A 719 31.85 -21.95 12.92
N ALA A 720 31.75 -23.14 12.33
CA ALA A 720 32.65 -24.26 12.58
C ALA A 720 34.08 -23.95 12.09
N HIS A 721 34.21 -23.27 10.95
CA HIS A 721 35.51 -22.81 10.46
C HIS A 721 36.18 -21.81 11.42
N ALA A 722 35.41 -20.84 11.93
CA ALA A 722 35.92 -19.87 12.91
C ALA A 722 36.20 -20.50 14.29
N GLU A 723 35.52 -21.59 14.66
CA GLU A 723 35.86 -22.40 15.84
C GLU A 723 37.22 -23.08 15.67
N ILE A 724 37.46 -23.72 14.52
CA ILE A 724 38.73 -24.38 14.20
C ILE A 724 39.88 -23.37 14.22
N GLU A 725 39.74 -22.21 13.58
CA GLU A 725 40.81 -21.19 13.53
C GLU A 725 41.19 -20.69 14.94
N ARG A 726 40.21 -20.55 15.84
CA ARG A 726 40.45 -20.20 17.25
C ARG A 726 41.16 -21.32 18.02
N LEU A 727 40.72 -22.57 17.83
CA LEU A 727 41.33 -23.74 18.46
C LEU A 727 42.77 -23.95 17.98
N GLU A 728 43.03 -23.83 16.68
CA GLU A 728 44.39 -23.90 16.10
C GLU A 728 45.32 -22.85 16.71
N LYS A 729 44.83 -21.62 16.90
CA LYS A 729 45.58 -20.56 17.57
C LYS A 729 45.91 -20.92 19.01
N SER A 730 44.92 -21.39 19.79
CA SER A 730 45.14 -21.83 21.17
C SER A 730 46.11 -23.02 21.27
N VAL A 731 46.00 -24.00 20.37
CA VAL A 731 46.94 -25.12 20.28
C VAL A 731 48.37 -24.61 20.05
N ASN A 732 48.57 -23.67 19.13
CA ASN A 732 49.89 -23.10 18.87
C ASN A 732 50.45 -22.31 20.06
N GLU A 733 49.61 -21.56 20.78
CA GLU A 733 50.02 -20.84 21.99
C GLU A 733 50.50 -21.80 23.09
N VAL A 734 49.75 -22.88 23.36
CA VAL A 734 50.13 -23.90 24.36
C VAL A 734 51.37 -24.68 23.90
N LYS A 735 51.48 -25.04 22.62
CA LYS A 735 52.69 -25.69 22.06
C LYS A 735 53.94 -24.84 22.25
N ASN A 736 53.84 -23.52 22.03
CA ASN A 736 54.95 -22.62 22.23
C ASN A 736 55.36 -22.50 23.71
N ALA A 737 54.38 -22.46 24.62
CA ALA A 737 54.64 -22.45 26.06
C ALA A 737 55.29 -23.76 26.54
N LEU A 738 54.81 -24.91 26.04
CA LEU A 738 55.37 -26.23 26.30
C LEU A 738 56.84 -26.31 25.85
N ASN A 739 57.14 -25.95 24.60
CA ASN A 739 58.50 -25.97 24.07
C ASN A 739 59.47 -25.09 24.89
N LYS A 740 58.98 -23.93 25.35
CA LYS A 740 59.77 -23.03 26.20
C LYS A 740 60.12 -23.69 27.53
N ASP A 741 59.13 -24.27 28.20
CA ASP A 741 59.31 -24.92 29.50
C ASP A 741 60.16 -26.19 29.40
N GLU A 742 60.01 -26.98 28.35
CA GLU A 742 60.87 -28.13 28.06
C GLU A 742 62.32 -27.71 27.87
N SER A 743 62.56 -26.62 27.13
CA SER A 743 63.91 -26.09 26.93
C SER A 743 64.53 -25.59 28.26
N GLU A 744 63.73 -24.92 29.10
CA GLU A 744 64.15 -24.44 30.43
C GLU A 744 64.44 -25.60 31.38
N MET A 745 63.63 -26.68 31.33
CA MET A 745 63.85 -27.90 32.10
C MET A 745 65.14 -28.61 31.71
N VAL A 746 65.45 -28.71 30.41
CA VAL A 746 66.72 -29.31 29.93
C VAL A 746 67.92 -28.51 30.42
N ILE A 747 67.83 -27.19 30.43
CA ILE A 747 68.89 -26.31 30.97
C ILE A 747 69.06 -26.55 32.47
N ALA A 748 67.97 -26.53 33.24
CA ALA A 748 67.99 -26.74 34.69
C ALA A 748 68.52 -28.14 35.08
N GLN A 749 68.17 -29.20 34.34
CA GLN A 749 68.70 -30.55 34.55
C GLN A 749 70.19 -30.64 34.24
N ARG A 750 70.66 -29.94 33.20
CA ARG A 750 72.10 -29.89 32.86
C ARG A 750 72.89 -29.18 33.96
N GLU A 751 72.41 -28.05 34.46
CA GLU A 751 73.03 -27.33 35.58
C GLU A 751 73.08 -28.19 36.84
N PHE A 752 71.97 -28.86 37.19
CA PHE A 752 71.90 -29.79 38.32
C PHE A 752 72.92 -30.92 38.23
N SER A 753 73.08 -31.53 37.04
CA SER A 753 74.03 -32.63 36.82
C SER A 753 75.51 -32.21 36.86
N SER A 754 75.80 -30.92 36.71
CA SER A 754 77.16 -30.38 36.66
C SER A 754 77.75 -29.98 38.02
N GLY A 755 76.94 -30.00 39.08
CA GLY A 755 77.36 -29.63 40.43
C GLY A 755 78.28 -30.68 41.07
N LEU A 756 79.55 -30.32 41.28
CA LEU A 756 80.52 -31.14 42.01
C LEU A 756 80.13 -31.26 43.49
N GLU A 757 79.89 -32.49 43.96
CA GLU A 757 79.59 -32.77 45.36
C GLU A 757 80.83 -32.54 46.25
N PRO A 758 80.75 -31.69 47.29
CA PRO A 758 81.86 -31.50 48.23
C PRO A 758 82.13 -32.79 49.02
N HIS A 759 83.38 -33.21 49.11
CA HIS A 759 83.75 -34.44 49.82
C HIS A 759 83.63 -34.27 51.35
N GLU A 760 83.10 -35.29 52.05
CA GLU A 760 83.03 -35.26 53.51
C GLU A 760 84.44 -35.20 54.13
N PRO A 761 84.70 -34.23 55.03
CA PRO A 761 86.02 -34.11 55.65
C PRO A 761 86.30 -35.31 56.57
N ASN A 762 87.48 -35.91 56.45
CA ASN A 762 87.93 -36.99 57.31
C ASN A 762 88.14 -36.48 58.75
N ARG A 763 87.39 -37.02 59.71
CA ARG A 763 87.38 -36.56 61.12
C ARG A 763 88.39 -37.26 62.01
N SER A 764 89.07 -38.29 61.52
CA SER A 764 90.01 -39.10 62.32
C SER A 764 91.20 -38.28 62.84
N GLU A 765 91.71 -37.33 62.06
CA GLU A 765 92.79 -36.42 62.49
C GLU A 765 92.35 -35.48 63.61
N LEU A 766 91.11 -34.97 63.55
CA LEU A 766 90.55 -34.10 64.58
C LEU A 766 90.32 -34.87 65.89
N GLU A 767 89.83 -36.11 65.81
CA GLU A 767 89.62 -36.98 66.97
C GLU A 767 90.96 -37.40 67.61
N ASN A 768 91.97 -37.73 66.80
CA ASN A 768 93.31 -38.04 67.28
C ASN A 768 93.98 -36.82 67.94
N LEU A 769 93.89 -35.63 67.34
CA LEU A 769 94.42 -34.40 67.94
C LEU A 769 93.67 -34.03 69.24
N ARG A 770 92.36 -34.26 69.31
CA ARG A 770 91.58 -34.08 70.55
C ARG A 770 92.07 -35.00 71.67
N ALA A 771 92.34 -36.27 71.36
CA ALA A 771 92.88 -37.23 72.32
C ALA A 771 94.31 -36.83 72.76
N LEU A 772 95.17 -36.41 71.82
CA LEU A 772 96.55 -35.99 72.10
C LEU A 772 96.61 -34.73 72.98
N VAL A 773 95.75 -33.74 72.73
CA VAL A 773 95.62 -32.54 73.58
C VAL A 773 95.15 -32.93 74.98
N ALA A 774 94.19 -33.85 75.11
CA ALA A 774 93.72 -34.33 76.41
C ALA A 774 94.83 -35.04 77.21
N THR A 775 95.64 -35.88 76.55
CA THR A 775 96.80 -36.54 77.19
C THR A 775 97.91 -35.57 77.55
N ALA A 776 98.25 -34.62 76.67
CA ALA A 776 99.27 -33.61 76.96
C ALA A 776 98.86 -32.69 78.11
N ARG A 777 97.55 -32.41 78.25
CA ARG A 777 96.99 -31.65 79.37
C ARG A 777 97.06 -32.42 80.68
N ALA A 778 96.87 -33.74 80.64
CA ALA A 778 97.06 -34.59 81.82
C ALA A 778 98.53 -34.62 82.27
N VAL A 779 99.48 -34.70 81.33
CA VAL A 779 100.92 -34.66 81.61
C VAL A 779 101.37 -33.29 82.15
N GLU A 780 100.84 -32.18 81.63
CA GLU A 780 101.11 -30.84 82.17
C GLU A 780 100.56 -30.68 83.60
N VAL A 781 99.40 -31.25 83.90
CA VAL A 781 98.81 -31.25 85.25
C VAL A 781 99.59 -32.14 86.21
N GLU A 782 100.10 -33.29 85.76
CA GLU A 782 100.90 -34.21 86.58
C GLU A 782 102.31 -33.67 86.88
N ALA A 783 102.88 -32.89 85.96
CA ALA A 783 104.17 -32.21 86.16
C ALA A 783 104.09 -30.96 87.07
N ARG A 784 102.88 -30.55 87.46
CA ARG A 784 102.59 -29.31 88.20
C ARG A 784 102.30 -29.58 89.66
#